data_AF-A0A1F4C6V5-F1
#
_entry.id   AF-A0A1F4C6V5-F1
#
_cell.length_a   1.000
_cell.length_b   1.000
_cell.length_c   1.000
_cell.angle_alpha   90.00
_cell.angle_beta   90.00
_cell.angle_gamma   90.00
#
_symmetry.space_group_name_H-M   'P 1'
#
loop_
_entity.id
_entity.type
_entity.pdbx_description
1 polymer ?
#
loop_
_entity_poly.entity_id
_entity_poly.type
_entity_poly.pdbx_seq_one_letter_code
_entity_poly.pdbx_strand_id
1 'polypeptide(L)'
;MSESTVKLGKYELRRELGRGAMGVVYEAFDPSIERIVALKTIRSDQLESAEGQDVVGRFQREAKAAGRLNHPNIVSIYDFGEDNGTSFIAMEFVSGRELKSYFDNNERFPMADIVRVMSQLLDALEYSHQYGVVHRDIKPANIILLPDGRAKVADFGIARIESSQYTQAGTVLGTPAYMSPEQFMGQTVDGRSDIFSAGVVLYQFLSGERPFSGTATTIMHKVLMEDPLPPSTLNVQVPKPFDAVIKKAMAKRPEERFQTAREFAEAIRAAAAGKAPPDPDATVVATVVNAAATGRSAPPETAAVSSAAPAPRRKAPLPLVAAVLAGVIGIGMAGYFLLPRSKSGDVPVPAAGTPAAAATDTRAPAPVAAAPMEAGVMIISAVGLADPSEQKYQADKSLLSADLRADSRSQLVEKAITLYLDRASFAKNYDRLRDRLLSRSGDYIASIVQEGEPQRSNDGLMYVTTQAAVKVREVQKSLNQLSRDERIDFIRNNGDPKISVTISVRGENSDAPAQNSQVAENLLKARIKSFGFRIWSDDPKLPAPRGNGAEFAVVGEAKLKKLSARLAASGITVEKYVLTSWTVKCVDKLSGEEIYYNNKLPLATGSWASEEQALAAIGGKIADEFSRDFFVQHFHASERKVTLKIDGLPDQSVENAIARELVGLQPVIGVTRRAGGASAVYELQLSGGTGPLGDLVDGAVLKPLNAKLGRACFNLGASVGEQISVAFDKACSDKAVLARLEANPPASLYAAPSARQKSVLKDPNAIRKLSI
;
A
#
# COMPACT_ATOMS: atom_id res chain seq x y z
N MET A 1 -7.67 -33.03 40.91
CA MET A 1 -6.47 -32.23 40.59
C MET A 1 -6.94 -30.79 40.50
N SER A 2 -6.58 -29.93 41.46
CA SER A 2 -6.97 -28.53 41.41
C SER A 2 -6.07 -27.80 40.41
N GLU A 3 -6.63 -27.23 39.35
CA GLU A 3 -5.93 -26.23 38.55
C GLU A 3 -5.43 -25.13 39.49
N SER A 4 -4.12 -24.92 39.53
CA SER A 4 -3.54 -23.79 40.25
C SER A 4 -4.00 -22.50 39.57
N THR A 5 -5.00 -21.82 40.13
CA THR A 5 -5.44 -20.50 39.66
C THR A 5 -4.28 -19.52 39.81
N VAL A 6 -3.77 -19.01 38.69
CA VAL A 6 -2.72 -17.98 38.68
C VAL A 6 -3.33 -16.68 39.21
N LYS A 7 -2.74 -16.11 40.26
CA LYS A 7 -3.21 -14.86 40.88
C LYS A 7 -2.18 -13.75 40.69
N LEU A 8 -2.67 -12.51 40.63
CA LEU A 8 -1.86 -11.30 40.70
C LEU A 8 -2.50 -10.34 41.69
N GLY A 9 -1.83 -10.13 42.83
CA GLY A 9 -2.43 -9.49 44.00
C GLY A 9 -3.66 -10.27 44.48
N LYS A 10 -4.79 -9.59 44.66
CA LYS A 10 -6.07 -10.23 45.02
C LYS A 10 -6.81 -10.86 43.82
N TYR A 11 -6.39 -10.59 42.60
CA TYR A 11 -7.14 -10.92 41.39
C TYR A 11 -6.79 -12.31 40.87
N GLU A 12 -7.81 -13.09 40.55
CA GLU A 12 -7.66 -14.41 39.92
C GLU A 12 -7.67 -14.27 38.40
N LEU A 13 -6.56 -14.58 37.73
CA LEU A 13 -6.45 -14.44 36.28
C LEU A 13 -7.26 -15.56 35.59
N ARG A 14 -8.05 -15.18 34.59
CA ARG A 14 -8.88 -16.13 33.82
C ARG A 14 -8.31 -16.37 32.42
N ARG A 15 -8.23 -15.32 31.61
CA ARG A 15 -7.73 -15.41 30.23
C ARG A 15 -7.07 -14.11 29.78
N GLU A 16 -6.16 -14.21 28.82
CA GLU A 16 -5.57 -13.05 28.15
C GLU A 16 -6.61 -12.40 27.22
N LEU A 17 -6.81 -11.09 27.35
CA LEU A 17 -7.66 -10.27 26.48
C LEU A 17 -6.87 -9.66 25.33
N GLY A 18 -5.59 -9.35 25.56
CA GLY A 18 -4.70 -8.82 24.53
C GLY A 18 -3.31 -8.50 25.06
N ARG A 19 -2.38 -8.32 24.13
CA ARG A 19 -0.96 -8.02 24.40
C ARG A 19 -0.54 -6.78 23.62
N GLY A 20 -0.03 -5.78 24.33
CA GLY A 20 0.47 -4.54 23.76
C GLY A 20 1.98 -4.35 23.98
N ALA A 21 2.50 -3.21 23.53
CA ALA A 21 3.92 -2.86 23.64
C ALA A 21 4.39 -2.69 25.10
N MET A 22 3.50 -2.33 26.02
CA MET A 22 3.82 -2.06 27.43
C MET A 22 3.45 -3.22 28.37
N GLY A 23 2.70 -4.22 27.90
CA GLY A 23 2.36 -5.39 28.68
C GLY A 23 1.07 -6.09 28.26
N VAL A 24 0.53 -6.93 29.15
CA VAL A 24 -0.58 -7.87 28.85
C VAL A 24 -1.82 -7.47 29.63
N VAL A 25 -2.99 -7.54 28.99
CA VAL A 25 -4.30 -7.31 29.61
C VAL A 25 -4.99 -8.66 29.81
N TYR A 26 -5.42 -8.94 31.04
CA TYR A 26 -6.13 -10.16 31.41
C TYR A 26 -7.56 -9.87 31.82
N GLU A 27 -8.48 -10.78 31.54
CA GLU A 27 -9.73 -10.89 32.28
C GLU A 27 -9.40 -11.52 33.63
N ALA A 28 -9.79 -10.86 34.71
CA ALA A 28 -9.55 -11.35 36.05
C ALA A 28 -10.81 -11.23 36.91
N PHE A 29 -10.87 -12.03 37.97
CA PHE A 29 -11.93 -12.00 38.96
C PHE A 29 -11.41 -11.37 40.24
N ASP A 30 -12.15 -10.40 40.77
CA ASP A 30 -11.94 -9.84 42.10
C ASP A 30 -12.80 -10.62 43.09
N PRO A 31 -12.22 -11.52 43.91
CA PRO A 31 -12.98 -12.34 44.84
C PRO A 31 -13.49 -11.53 46.05
N SER A 32 -12.96 -10.33 46.30
CA SER A 32 -13.33 -9.54 47.49
C SER A 32 -14.72 -8.92 47.35
N ILE A 33 -15.12 -8.62 46.12
CA ILE A 33 -16.39 -7.96 45.76
C ILE A 33 -17.09 -8.66 44.59
N GLU A 34 -16.66 -9.89 44.30
CA GLU A 34 -17.26 -10.83 43.35
C GLU A 34 -17.54 -10.23 41.95
N ARG A 35 -16.54 -9.58 41.33
CA ARG A 35 -16.70 -8.95 40.01
C ARG A 35 -15.61 -9.33 39.01
N ILE A 36 -15.94 -9.23 37.73
CA ILE A 36 -14.97 -9.35 36.64
C ILE A 36 -14.32 -7.99 36.39
N VAL A 37 -13.00 -7.97 36.23
CA VAL A 37 -12.19 -6.79 35.93
C VAL A 37 -11.25 -7.08 34.75
N ALA A 38 -10.81 -6.03 34.07
CA ALA A 38 -9.66 -6.10 33.18
C ALA A 38 -8.40 -5.72 33.98
N LEU A 39 -7.34 -6.52 33.88
CA LEU A 39 -6.10 -6.33 34.63
C LEU A 39 -4.95 -6.12 33.64
N LYS A 40 -4.44 -4.88 33.54
CA LYS A 40 -3.32 -4.54 32.66
C LYS A 40 -2.03 -4.59 33.46
N THR A 41 -1.11 -5.47 33.04
CA THR A 41 0.22 -5.64 33.63
C THR A 41 1.26 -4.84 32.86
N ILE A 42 2.33 -4.40 33.54
CA ILE A 42 3.55 -3.87 32.90
C ILE A 42 4.66 -4.91 33.01
N ARG A 43 5.41 -5.13 31.93
CA ARG A 43 6.54 -6.07 31.96
C ARG A 43 7.76 -5.48 32.68
N SER A 44 8.38 -6.29 33.52
CA SER A 44 9.54 -5.91 34.36
C SER A 44 10.86 -5.79 33.58
N ASP A 45 10.94 -6.25 32.32
CA ASP A 45 12.15 -6.19 31.49
C ASP A 45 12.49 -4.78 30.99
N GLN A 46 11.57 -3.81 31.13
CA GLN A 46 11.83 -2.38 30.91
C GLN A 46 12.31 -1.66 32.18
N LEU A 47 12.46 -2.37 33.31
CA LEU A 47 12.75 -1.78 34.63
C LEU A 47 14.21 -1.98 35.10
N GLU A 48 15.07 -2.65 34.33
CA GLU A 48 16.45 -2.99 34.74
C GLU A 48 17.50 -1.86 34.53
N SER A 49 17.12 -0.71 33.95
CA SER A 49 17.99 0.47 33.87
C SER A 49 17.65 1.50 34.96
N ALA A 50 18.60 2.38 35.31
CA ALA A 50 18.37 3.48 36.26
C ALA A 50 17.22 4.44 35.85
N GLU A 51 16.75 4.35 34.61
CA GLU A 51 15.58 5.05 34.05
C GLU A 51 14.24 4.39 34.42
N GLY A 52 14.24 3.11 34.82
CA GLY A 52 13.03 2.32 35.15
C GLY A 52 12.26 2.81 36.38
N GLN A 53 12.94 3.40 37.37
CA GLN A 53 12.29 3.94 38.57
C GLN A 53 11.47 5.22 38.28
N ASP A 54 11.88 6.04 37.29
CA ASP A 54 11.11 7.22 36.87
C ASP A 54 9.86 6.82 36.06
N VAL A 55 9.92 5.69 35.33
CA VAL A 55 8.79 5.14 34.57
C VAL A 55 7.66 4.68 35.49
N VAL A 56 7.93 3.88 36.54
CA VAL A 56 6.84 3.43 37.44
C VAL A 56 6.29 4.56 38.30
N GLY A 57 7.14 5.52 38.71
CA GLY A 57 6.69 6.71 39.43
C GLY A 57 5.76 7.60 38.60
N ARG A 58 6.00 7.74 37.28
CA ARG A 58 5.09 8.45 36.35
C ARG A 58 3.82 7.66 36.09
N PHE A 59 3.93 6.36 35.84
CA PHE A 59 2.80 5.46 35.65
C PHE A 59 1.83 5.50 36.84
N GLN A 60 2.36 5.52 38.07
CA GLN A 60 1.55 5.65 39.28
C GLN A 60 0.84 7.01 39.36
N ARG A 61 1.48 8.11 38.91
CA ARG A 61 0.85 9.45 38.86
C ARG A 61 -0.26 9.49 37.81
N GLU A 62 -0.04 8.88 36.64
CA GLU A 62 -1.02 8.79 35.56
C GLU A 62 -2.22 7.92 35.96
N ALA A 63 -1.99 6.75 36.56
CA ALA A 63 -3.05 5.91 37.09
C ALA A 63 -3.87 6.62 38.19
N LYS A 64 -3.22 7.39 39.07
CA LYS A 64 -3.90 8.21 40.09
C LYS A 64 -4.71 9.35 39.48
N ALA A 65 -4.22 9.97 38.41
CA ALA A 65 -4.93 11.04 37.70
C ALA A 65 -6.17 10.48 36.96
N ALA A 66 -5.99 9.40 36.21
CA ALA A 66 -7.07 8.73 35.49
C ALA A 66 -8.09 8.06 36.44
N GLY A 67 -7.67 7.58 37.61
CA GLY A 67 -8.58 7.03 38.64
C GLY A 67 -9.53 8.03 39.27
N ARG A 68 -9.32 9.34 39.05
CA ARG A 68 -10.28 10.39 39.46
C ARG A 68 -11.41 10.60 38.45
N LEU A 69 -11.28 10.04 37.24
CA LEU A 69 -12.27 10.21 36.19
C LEU A 69 -13.42 9.22 36.39
N ASN A 70 -14.63 9.75 36.60
CA ASN A 70 -15.84 8.95 36.65
C ASN A 70 -16.84 9.47 35.60
N HIS A 71 -16.88 8.82 34.45
CA HIS A 71 -17.73 9.22 33.33
C HIS A 71 -18.25 7.98 32.59
N PRO A 72 -19.52 7.95 32.14
CA PRO A 72 -20.11 6.79 31.47
C PRO A 72 -19.35 6.35 30.20
N ASN A 73 -18.68 7.29 29.53
CA ASN A 73 -17.88 7.04 28.31
C ASN A 73 -16.37 6.89 28.57
N ILE A 74 -15.93 6.78 29.83
CA ILE A 74 -14.54 6.49 30.21
C ILE A 74 -14.50 5.12 30.88
N VAL A 75 -13.47 4.32 30.57
CA VAL A 75 -13.20 3.07 31.29
C VAL A 75 -12.72 3.41 32.70
N SER A 76 -13.45 2.96 33.71
CA SER A 76 -13.13 3.29 35.10
C SER A 76 -11.90 2.51 35.59
N ILE A 77 -10.97 3.19 36.26
CA ILE A 77 -9.87 2.54 36.97
C ILE A 77 -10.31 2.27 38.40
N TYR A 78 -10.14 1.03 38.86
CA TYR A 78 -10.56 0.61 40.19
C TYR A 78 -9.41 0.53 41.19
N ASP A 79 -8.26 0.04 40.75
CA ASP A 79 -7.14 -0.25 41.64
C ASP A 79 -5.83 -0.18 40.87
N PHE A 80 -4.75 0.13 41.59
CA PHE A 80 -3.38 0.03 41.12
C PHE A 80 -2.58 -0.68 42.20
N GLY A 81 -1.84 -1.71 41.81
CA GLY A 81 -1.03 -2.49 42.73
C GLY A 81 0.25 -2.99 42.10
N GLU A 82 1.08 -3.58 42.94
CA GLU A 82 2.29 -4.28 42.55
C GLU A 82 2.31 -5.62 43.28
N ASP A 83 2.60 -6.69 42.55
CA ASP A 83 2.75 -8.02 43.10
C ASP A 83 3.92 -8.74 42.42
N ASN A 84 4.84 -9.29 43.21
CA ASN A 84 6.06 -9.97 42.74
C ASN A 84 6.85 -9.19 41.67
N GLY A 85 7.00 -7.86 41.84
CA GLY A 85 7.72 -6.99 40.90
C GLY A 85 6.99 -6.74 39.58
N THR A 86 5.69 -7.07 39.51
CA THR A 86 4.80 -6.77 38.39
C THR A 86 3.78 -5.73 38.83
N SER A 87 3.89 -4.51 38.28
CA SER A 87 2.86 -3.47 38.45
C SER A 87 1.63 -3.78 37.60
N PHE A 88 0.45 -3.52 38.14
CA PHE A 88 -0.82 -3.73 37.44
C PHE A 88 -1.83 -2.61 37.71
N ILE A 89 -2.73 -2.40 36.76
CA ILE A 89 -3.95 -1.58 36.91
C ILE A 89 -5.16 -2.49 36.73
N ALA A 90 -6.04 -2.49 37.73
CA ALA A 90 -7.37 -3.08 37.63
C ALA A 90 -8.36 -2.03 37.14
N MET A 91 -9.08 -2.34 36.07
CA MET A 91 -10.03 -1.44 35.42
C MET A 91 -11.33 -2.17 35.08
N GLU A 92 -12.35 -1.39 34.72
CA GLU A 92 -13.64 -1.88 34.25
C GLU A 92 -13.46 -2.88 33.10
N PHE A 93 -14.04 -4.08 33.26
CA PHE A 93 -14.14 -5.03 32.15
C PHE A 93 -15.26 -4.59 31.22
N VAL A 94 -14.91 -4.10 30.02
CA VAL A 94 -15.88 -3.67 29.02
C VAL A 94 -16.12 -4.78 28.01
N SER A 95 -17.34 -5.33 28.02
CA SER A 95 -17.80 -6.28 27.00
C SER A 95 -18.25 -5.51 25.75
N GLY A 96 -17.32 -5.29 24.82
CA GLY A 96 -17.58 -4.62 23.55
C GLY A 96 -16.51 -4.93 22.52
N ARG A 97 -16.61 -4.28 21.36
CA ARG A 97 -15.65 -4.44 20.26
C ARG A 97 -14.93 -3.11 20.02
N GLU A 98 -13.61 -3.16 19.91
CA GLU A 98 -12.81 -1.96 19.59
C GLU A 98 -13.19 -1.39 18.22
N LEU A 99 -13.25 -0.06 18.11
CA LEU A 99 -13.52 0.67 16.87
C LEU A 99 -12.51 0.29 15.77
N LYS A 100 -11.27 -0.02 16.15
CA LYS A 100 -10.25 -0.54 15.23
C LYS A 100 -10.74 -1.76 14.46
N SER A 101 -11.40 -2.70 15.13
CA SER A 101 -11.89 -3.92 14.48
C SER A 101 -12.95 -3.62 13.43
N TYR A 102 -13.82 -2.65 13.66
CA TYR A 102 -14.81 -2.21 12.67
C TYR A 102 -14.13 -1.61 11.43
N PHE A 103 -13.14 -0.74 11.63
CA PHE A 103 -12.37 -0.17 10.52
C PHE A 103 -11.55 -1.19 9.76
N ASP A 104 -10.92 -2.15 10.44
CA ASP A 104 -10.15 -3.23 9.80
C ASP A 104 -11.03 -4.14 8.94
N ASN A 105 -12.30 -4.34 9.33
CA ASN A 105 -13.29 -5.09 8.55
C ASN A 105 -14.04 -4.22 7.52
N ASN A 106 -13.60 -2.98 7.32
CA ASN A 106 -14.16 -2.03 6.38
C ASN A 106 -15.67 -1.77 6.61
N GLU A 107 -16.15 -1.93 7.84
CA GLU A 107 -17.55 -1.70 8.21
C GLU A 107 -17.88 -0.21 8.14
N ARG A 108 -19.04 0.13 7.57
CA ARG A 108 -19.50 1.51 7.41
C ARG A 108 -20.55 1.84 8.47
N PHE A 109 -20.48 3.06 8.98
CA PHE A 109 -21.41 3.56 9.99
C PHE A 109 -22.41 4.53 9.36
N PRO A 110 -23.71 4.42 9.66
CA PRO A 110 -24.68 5.47 9.38
C PRO A 110 -24.25 6.79 10.02
N MET A 111 -24.55 7.92 9.37
CA MET A 111 -24.17 9.25 9.88
C MET A 111 -24.66 9.49 11.33
N ALA A 112 -25.86 9.00 11.67
CA ALA A 112 -26.38 9.10 13.02
C ALA A 112 -25.49 8.39 14.06
N ASP A 113 -24.94 7.23 13.73
CA ASP A 113 -24.01 6.50 14.59
C ASP A 113 -22.65 7.17 14.68
N ILE A 114 -22.14 7.72 13.57
CA ILE A 114 -20.90 8.51 13.56
C ILE A 114 -21.03 9.69 14.51
N VAL A 115 -22.11 10.48 14.38
CA VAL A 115 -22.36 11.65 15.24
C VAL A 115 -22.48 11.22 16.70
N ARG A 116 -23.18 10.12 16.98
CA ARG A 116 -23.39 9.60 18.34
C ARG A 116 -22.09 9.14 18.99
N VAL A 117 -21.28 8.33 18.30
CA VAL A 117 -19.98 7.84 18.79
C VAL A 117 -19.01 9.00 18.99
N MET A 118 -18.92 9.92 18.03
CA MET A 118 -18.05 11.08 18.14
C MET A 118 -18.47 12.03 19.26
N SER A 119 -19.78 12.23 19.47
CA SER A 119 -20.26 13.03 20.61
C SER A 119 -19.85 12.40 21.94
N GLN A 120 -20.02 11.08 22.10
CA GLN A 120 -19.64 10.37 23.32
C GLN A 120 -18.12 10.37 23.58
N LEU A 121 -17.31 10.28 22.52
CA LEU A 121 -15.85 10.45 22.60
C LEU A 121 -15.48 11.86 23.06
N LEU A 122 -16.09 12.89 22.46
CA LEU A 122 -15.79 14.28 22.78
C LEU A 122 -16.30 14.69 24.16
N ASP A 123 -17.43 14.14 24.63
CA ASP A 123 -17.91 14.32 25.99
C ASP A 123 -16.93 13.73 27.02
N ALA A 124 -16.36 12.53 26.73
CA ALA A 124 -15.32 11.93 27.56
C ALA A 124 -14.02 12.79 27.59
N LEU A 125 -13.61 13.32 26.45
CA LEU A 125 -12.44 14.20 26.35
C LEU A 125 -12.65 15.52 27.09
N GLU A 126 -13.80 16.17 26.89
CA GLU A 126 -14.17 17.40 27.59
C GLU A 126 -14.12 17.19 29.12
N TYR A 127 -14.73 16.12 29.60
CA TYR A 127 -14.71 15.77 31.02
C TYR A 127 -13.27 15.55 31.52
N SER A 128 -12.45 14.79 30.80
CA SER A 128 -11.05 14.55 31.17
C SER A 128 -10.23 15.85 31.24
N HIS A 129 -10.39 16.74 30.23
CA HIS A 129 -9.66 18.00 30.14
C HIS A 129 -10.02 18.96 31.28
N GLN A 130 -11.28 18.99 31.72
CA GLN A 130 -11.72 19.78 32.89
C GLN A 130 -11.07 19.34 34.20
N TYR A 131 -10.70 18.05 34.31
CA TYR A 131 -9.94 17.51 35.45
C TYR A 131 -8.42 17.57 35.25
N GLY A 132 -7.96 18.26 34.20
CA GLY A 132 -6.54 18.44 33.90
C GLY A 132 -5.85 17.19 33.35
N VAL A 133 -6.61 16.21 32.86
CA VAL A 133 -6.08 14.97 32.31
C VAL A 133 -6.20 15.00 30.79
N VAL A 134 -5.07 14.91 30.09
CA VAL A 134 -5.00 14.82 28.62
C VAL A 134 -4.75 13.36 28.24
N HIS A 135 -5.47 12.83 27.25
CA HIS A 135 -5.38 11.42 26.89
C HIS A 135 -4.09 11.09 26.13
N ARG A 136 -3.69 11.91 25.16
CA ARG A 136 -2.44 11.83 24.37
C ARG A 136 -2.32 10.63 23.40
N ASP A 137 -3.31 9.76 23.31
CA ASP A 137 -3.27 8.55 22.46
C ASP A 137 -4.67 8.15 21.97
N ILE A 138 -5.44 9.13 21.52
CA ILE A 138 -6.76 8.86 20.93
C ILE A 138 -6.59 8.15 19.58
N LYS A 139 -7.10 6.93 19.50
CA LYS A 139 -7.07 6.09 18.30
C LYS A 139 -8.19 5.04 18.36
N PRO A 140 -8.57 4.41 17.23
CA PRO A 140 -9.64 3.42 17.20
C PRO A 140 -9.46 2.20 18.11
N ALA A 141 -8.22 1.83 18.44
CA ALA A 141 -7.96 0.72 19.37
C ALA A 141 -8.36 1.06 20.83
N ASN A 142 -8.40 2.34 21.18
CA ASN A 142 -8.69 2.82 22.53
C ASN A 142 -10.18 3.24 22.67
N ILE A 143 -11.01 2.99 21.66
CA ILE A 143 -12.43 3.30 21.65
C ILE A 143 -13.21 1.99 21.51
N ILE A 144 -13.99 1.63 22.52
CA ILE A 144 -14.74 0.37 22.58
C ILE A 144 -16.23 0.67 22.37
N LEU A 145 -16.84 0.01 21.38
CA LEU A 145 -18.28 0.09 21.14
C LEU A 145 -18.99 -1.08 21.83
N LEU A 146 -19.97 -0.74 22.66
CA LEU A 146 -20.82 -1.70 23.37
C LEU A 146 -21.99 -2.15 22.48
N PRO A 147 -22.60 -3.32 22.75
CA PRO A 147 -23.74 -3.82 21.99
C PRO A 147 -24.97 -2.89 21.99
N ASP A 148 -25.12 -2.06 23.03
CA ASP A 148 -26.18 -1.06 23.14
C ASP A 148 -25.85 0.25 22.38
N GLY A 149 -24.72 0.26 21.67
CA GLY A 149 -24.20 1.37 20.90
C GLY A 149 -23.26 2.30 21.67
N ARG A 150 -23.22 2.30 23.01
CA ARG A 150 -22.38 3.25 23.75
C ARG A 150 -20.90 3.08 23.43
N ALA A 151 -20.16 4.18 23.37
CA ALA A 151 -18.72 4.22 23.24
C ALA A 151 -18.05 4.42 24.62
N LYS A 152 -17.00 3.67 24.89
CA LYS A 152 -16.12 3.87 26.05
C LYS A 152 -14.68 4.06 25.60
N VAL A 153 -14.01 5.04 26.19
CA VAL A 153 -12.62 5.38 25.90
C VAL A 153 -11.72 4.75 26.97
N ALA A 154 -10.77 3.92 26.52
CA ALA A 154 -9.82 3.19 27.34
C ALA A 154 -8.42 3.84 27.29
N ASP A 155 -7.51 3.43 28.17
CA ASP A 155 -6.09 3.79 28.13
C ASP A 155 -5.78 5.31 28.25
N PHE A 156 -6.58 6.06 29.01
CA PHE A 156 -6.30 7.47 29.32
C PHE A 156 -4.92 7.67 29.91
N GLY A 157 -4.00 8.25 29.14
CA GLY A 157 -2.73 8.78 29.64
C GLY A 157 -1.80 7.76 30.29
N ILE A 158 -1.93 6.46 30.02
CA ILE A 158 -1.10 5.41 30.66
C ILE A 158 0.13 5.04 29.81
N ALA A 159 0.23 5.56 28.58
CA ALA A 159 1.04 4.94 27.53
C ALA A 159 2.21 5.75 26.96
N ARG A 160 2.54 6.94 27.50
CA ARG A 160 3.67 7.71 26.95
C ARG A 160 4.61 8.26 28.01
N ILE A 161 5.69 7.51 28.19
CA ILE A 161 6.99 8.02 28.59
C ILE A 161 7.32 9.17 27.63
N GLU A 162 7.34 10.41 28.12
CA GLU A 162 8.00 11.52 27.42
C GLU A 162 9.51 11.24 27.42
N SER A 163 9.94 10.33 26.54
CA SER A 163 11.35 10.10 26.27
C SER A 163 11.81 11.16 25.28
N SER A 164 12.72 12.02 25.73
CA SER A 164 13.48 12.96 24.91
C SER A 164 14.48 12.27 23.95
N GLN A 165 14.20 11.04 23.51
CA GLN A 165 15.03 10.23 22.64
C GLN A 165 14.23 9.72 21.43
N TYR A 166 13.54 10.61 20.73
CA TYR A 166 12.79 10.27 19.51
C TYR A 166 13.66 10.17 18.23
N THR A 167 15.00 10.21 18.34
CA THR A 167 15.88 10.34 17.16
C THR A 167 16.86 9.19 16.91
N GLN A 168 17.08 8.23 17.82
CA GLN A 168 18.25 7.33 17.69
C GLN A 168 18.00 5.85 17.36
N ALA A 169 16.76 5.36 17.27
CA ALA A 169 16.53 3.91 17.02
C ALA A 169 15.34 3.53 16.13
N GLY A 170 14.77 4.45 15.33
CA GLY A 170 13.80 4.12 14.27
C GLY A 170 12.49 3.42 14.71
N THR A 171 12.28 3.22 16.01
CA THR A 171 11.13 2.54 16.60
C THR A 171 10.20 3.60 17.17
N VAL A 172 9.26 4.06 16.36
CA VAL A 172 8.14 4.89 16.83
C VAL A 172 7.26 3.99 17.69
N LEU A 173 7.30 4.18 19.01
CA LEU A 173 6.38 3.53 19.94
C LEU A 173 4.99 4.18 19.78
N GLY A 174 4.12 3.56 18.98
CA GLY A 174 2.74 3.99 18.74
C GLY A 174 2.31 3.86 17.28
N THR A 175 1.02 4.11 16.99
CA THR A 175 0.52 4.23 15.62
C THR A 175 0.63 5.69 15.19
N PRO A 176 1.69 6.13 14.47
CA PRO A 176 1.94 7.55 14.16
C PRO A 176 0.79 8.26 13.45
N ALA A 177 -0.13 7.51 12.83
CA ALA A 177 -1.22 8.05 12.03
C ALA A 177 -2.26 8.91 12.79
N TYR A 178 -2.32 8.83 14.12
CA TYR A 178 -3.27 9.60 14.94
C TYR A 178 -2.60 10.67 15.81
N MET A 179 -1.26 10.77 15.79
CA MET A 179 -0.52 11.73 16.60
C MET A 179 -0.62 13.14 16.03
N SER A 180 -0.66 14.13 16.93
CA SER A 180 -0.68 15.54 16.54
C SER A 180 0.72 16.07 16.20
N PRO A 181 0.82 17.21 15.47
CA PRO A 181 2.10 17.83 15.12
C PRO A 181 3.03 18.09 16.32
N GLU A 182 2.48 18.65 17.41
CA GLU A 182 3.21 18.95 18.63
C GLU A 182 3.76 17.69 19.32
N GLN A 183 3.08 16.55 19.21
CA GLN A 183 3.58 15.27 19.72
C GLN A 183 4.79 14.76 18.92
N PHE A 184 4.84 14.99 17.61
CA PHE A 184 6.01 14.64 16.79
C PHE A 184 7.19 15.58 17.04
N MET A 185 6.91 16.85 17.33
CA MET A 185 7.94 17.85 17.61
C MET A 185 8.45 17.82 19.05
N GLY A 186 7.87 16.98 19.93
CA GLY A 186 8.20 16.96 21.36
C GLY A 186 7.86 18.28 22.07
N GLN A 187 6.85 19.01 21.58
CA GLN A 187 6.36 20.24 22.17
C GLN A 187 5.35 19.95 23.29
N THR A 188 4.96 20.98 24.04
CA THR A 188 3.94 20.85 25.08
C THR A 188 2.62 20.34 24.51
N VAL A 189 2.12 19.24 25.05
CA VAL A 189 0.89 18.56 24.65
C VAL A 189 -0.24 18.95 25.61
N ASP A 190 -1.34 19.48 25.08
CA ASP A 190 -2.55 19.84 25.83
C ASP A 190 -3.81 19.17 25.22
N GLY A 191 -5.00 19.50 25.72
CA GLY A 191 -6.26 18.91 25.24
C GLY A 191 -6.52 19.09 23.74
N ARG A 192 -5.90 20.08 23.08
CA ARG A 192 -6.03 20.32 21.64
C ARG A 192 -5.28 19.27 20.81
N SER A 193 -4.36 18.53 21.41
CA SER A 193 -3.76 17.34 20.80
C SER A 193 -4.78 16.22 20.68
N ASP A 194 -5.60 15.99 21.71
CA ASP A 194 -6.68 14.99 21.66
C ASP A 194 -7.75 15.38 20.63
N ILE A 195 -8.04 16.68 20.47
CA ILE A 195 -8.95 17.20 19.45
C ILE A 195 -8.44 16.86 18.04
N PHE A 196 -7.14 17.04 17.78
CA PHE A 196 -6.53 16.66 16.50
C PHE A 196 -6.71 15.16 16.23
N SER A 197 -6.37 14.32 17.22
CA SER A 197 -6.51 12.87 17.11
C SER A 197 -7.95 12.41 16.92
N ALA A 198 -8.92 13.04 17.62
CA ALA A 198 -10.34 12.82 17.40
C ALA A 198 -10.79 13.28 16.01
N GLY A 199 -10.19 14.34 15.46
CA GLY A 199 -10.36 14.76 14.06
C GLY A 199 -9.94 13.68 13.06
N VAL A 200 -8.82 13.01 13.32
CA VAL A 200 -8.36 11.85 12.52
C VAL A 200 -9.36 10.69 12.59
N VAL A 201 -9.94 10.41 13.76
CA VAL A 201 -10.97 9.37 13.93
C VAL A 201 -12.25 9.73 13.16
N LEU A 202 -12.73 10.97 13.27
CA LEU A 202 -13.88 11.47 12.52
C LEU A 202 -13.64 11.36 11.00
N TYR A 203 -12.45 11.75 10.54
CA TYR A 203 -12.07 11.63 9.14
C TYR A 203 -12.23 10.19 8.63
N GLN A 204 -11.80 9.23 9.44
CA GLN A 204 -11.87 7.82 9.11
C GLN A 204 -13.29 7.28 9.11
N PHE A 205 -14.16 7.75 10.02
CA PHE A 205 -15.59 7.46 9.94
C PHE A 205 -16.22 7.94 8.63
N LEU A 206 -15.89 9.16 8.20
CA LEU A 206 -16.51 9.82 7.04
C LEU A 206 -16.01 9.27 5.71
N SER A 207 -14.70 9.05 5.59
CA SER A 207 -14.05 8.62 4.34
C SER A 207 -13.85 7.11 4.24
N GLY A 208 -13.86 6.39 5.36
CA GLY A 208 -13.44 4.98 5.44
C GLY A 208 -11.92 4.80 5.49
N GLU A 209 -11.13 5.88 5.44
CA GLU A 209 -9.66 5.82 5.34
C GLU A 209 -9.01 6.81 6.32
N ARG A 210 -7.71 6.63 6.60
CA ARG A 210 -6.96 7.61 7.41
C ARG A 210 -6.55 8.81 6.55
N PRO A 211 -6.51 10.03 7.10
CA PRO A 211 -6.13 11.25 6.37
C PRO A 211 -4.68 11.20 5.88
N PHE A 212 -3.79 10.58 6.66
CA PHE A 212 -2.38 10.40 6.31
C PHE A 212 -2.01 8.91 6.36
N SER A 213 -1.32 8.44 5.33
CA SER A 213 -0.85 7.05 5.21
C SER A 213 0.56 7.01 4.61
N GLY A 214 1.34 5.99 4.96
CA GLY A 214 2.72 5.82 4.54
C GLY A 214 3.59 5.18 5.62
N THR A 215 4.91 5.24 5.46
CA THR A 215 5.86 4.86 6.52
C THR A 215 5.75 5.84 7.70
N ALA A 216 6.32 5.49 8.86
CA ALA A 216 6.27 6.37 10.04
C ALA A 216 6.85 7.78 9.75
N THR A 217 7.97 7.86 9.02
CA THR A 217 8.59 9.12 8.62
C THR A 217 7.74 9.89 7.59
N THR A 218 7.09 9.19 6.67
CA THR A 218 6.13 9.81 5.73
C THR A 218 4.93 10.38 6.47
N ILE A 219 4.33 9.61 7.38
CA ILE A 219 3.18 10.06 8.17
C ILE A 219 3.57 11.29 8.99
N MET A 220 4.74 11.27 9.63
CA MET A 220 5.27 12.44 10.33
C MET A 220 5.36 13.66 9.41
N HIS A 221 5.98 13.54 8.24
CA HIS A 221 6.04 14.63 7.26
C HIS A 221 4.65 15.17 6.90
N LYS A 222 3.70 14.29 6.57
CA LYS A 222 2.33 14.68 6.19
C LYS A 222 1.57 15.34 7.33
N VAL A 223 1.67 14.79 8.54
CA VAL A 223 1.06 15.38 9.75
C VAL A 223 1.62 16.77 10.00
N LEU A 224 2.91 17.01 9.76
CA LEU A 224 3.54 18.31 9.97
C LEU A 224 3.26 19.33 8.84
N MET A 225 3.15 18.89 7.59
CA MET A 225 3.24 19.79 6.42
C MET A 225 2.04 19.75 5.46
N GLU A 226 1.20 18.72 5.49
CA GLU A 226 0.15 18.51 4.48
C GLU A 226 -1.26 18.57 5.10
N ASP A 227 -2.19 19.28 4.46
CA ASP A 227 -3.59 19.26 4.87
C ASP A 227 -4.31 17.99 4.38
N PRO A 228 -5.24 17.42 5.17
CA PRO A 228 -6.00 16.26 4.75
C PRO A 228 -6.91 16.60 3.56
N LEU A 229 -7.05 15.67 2.61
CA LEU A 229 -8.03 15.80 1.52
C LEU A 229 -9.45 15.92 2.10
N PRO A 230 -10.32 16.82 1.59
CA PRO A 230 -11.65 16.96 2.15
C PRO A 230 -12.45 15.64 2.05
N PRO A 231 -13.09 15.15 3.12
CA PRO A 231 -13.79 13.86 3.11
C PRO A 231 -14.91 13.78 2.07
N SER A 232 -15.54 14.90 1.71
CA SER A 232 -16.56 14.94 0.65
C SER A 232 -16.04 14.59 -0.74
N THR A 233 -14.73 14.72 -0.97
CA THR A 233 -14.08 14.33 -2.24
C THR A 233 -13.89 12.81 -2.36
N LEU A 234 -13.78 12.13 -1.22
CA LEU A 234 -13.61 10.67 -1.15
C LEU A 234 -14.94 9.94 -1.03
N ASN A 235 -15.92 10.56 -0.35
CA ASN A 235 -17.25 10.02 -0.15
C ASN A 235 -18.32 11.08 -0.39
N VAL A 236 -19.02 10.99 -1.52
CA VAL A 236 -20.08 11.94 -1.93
C VAL A 236 -21.29 11.94 -0.99
N GLN A 237 -21.44 10.93 -0.12
CA GLN A 237 -22.50 10.88 0.89
C GLN A 237 -22.17 11.74 2.13
N VAL A 238 -20.93 12.23 2.26
CA VAL A 238 -20.54 13.12 3.36
C VAL A 238 -21.06 14.53 3.07
N PRO A 239 -21.86 15.12 3.99
CA PRO A 239 -22.27 16.51 3.86
C PRO A 239 -21.05 17.45 3.80
N LYS A 240 -21.01 18.33 2.80
CA LYS A 240 -19.92 19.31 2.62
C LYS A 240 -19.51 20.09 3.88
N PRO A 241 -20.42 20.46 4.81
CA PRO A 241 -20.01 21.12 6.06
C PRO A 241 -18.95 20.36 6.88
N PHE A 242 -18.85 19.04 6.75
CA PHE A 242 -17.82 18.25 7.42
C PHE A 242 -16.39 18.57 6.95
N ASP A 243 -16.21 19.08 5.73
CA ASP A 243 -14.88 19.46 5.23
C ASP A 243 -14.27 20.58 6.07
N ALA A 244 -15.07 21.59 6.42
CA ALA A 244 -14.65 22.69 7.28
C ALA A 244 -14.38 22.22 8.72
N VAL A 245 -15.20 21.30 9.22
CA VAL A 245 -15.03 20.71 10.55
C VAL A 245 -13.72 19.94 10.65
N ILE A 246 -13.41 19.09 9.67
CA ILE A 246 -12.14 18.35 9.60
C ILE A 246 -10.96 19.32 9.48
N LYS A 247 -11.05 20.31 8.58
CA LYS A 247 -9.98 21.29 8.37
C LYS A 247 -9.64 22.02 9.67
N LYS A 248 -10.64 22.42 10.44
CA LYS A 248 -10.45 23.09 11.74
C LYS A 248 -9.91 22.12 12.80
N ALA A 249 -10.48 20.92 12.96
CA ALA A 249 -10.01 19.96 13.95
C ALA A 249 -8.56 19.53 13.73
N MET A 250 -8.13 19.43 12.47
CA MET A 250 -6.80 18.97 12.07
C MET A 250 -5.84 20.10 11.67
N ALA A 251 -6.13 21.35 12.04
CA ALA A 251 -5.24 22.48 11.78
C ALA A 251 -3.86 22.23 12.42
N LYS A 252 -2.79 22.64 11.74
CA LYS A 252 -1.42 22.33 12.21
C LYS A 252 -1.10 23.04 13.52
N ARG A 253 -1.50 24.31 13.62
CA ARG A 253 -1.33 25.16 14.79
C ARG A 253 -2.46 24.90 15.80
N PRO A 254 -2.17 24.54 17.06
CA PRO A 254 -3.20 24.27 18.08
C PRO A 254 -4.20 25.42 18.28
N GLU A 255 -3.75 26.67 18.17
CA GLU A 255 -4.58 27.88 18.25
C GLU A 255 -5.61 28.03 17.12
N GLU A 256 -5.41 27.34 15.99
CA GLU A 256 -6.35 27.35 14.85
C GLU A 256 -7.40 26.22 14.95
N ARG A 257 -7.24 25.31 15.93
CA ARG A 257 -8.17 24.21 16.17
C ARG A 257 -9.41 24.66 16.95
N PHE A 258 -10.35 23.74 17.14
CA PHE A 258 -11.35 23.89 18.21
C PHE A 258 -10.62 23.98 19.55
N GLN A 259 -11.03 24.91 20.41
CA GLN A 259 -10.35 25.14 21.68
C GLN A 259 -10.86 24.21 22.78
N THR A 260 -12.06 23.64 22.62
CA THR A 260 -12.66 22.66 23.53
C THR A 260 -13.26 21.48 22.75
N ALA A 261 -13.35 20.31 23.40
CA ALA A 261 -13.98 19.14 22.78
C ALA A 261 -15.49 19.36 22.58
N ARG A 262 -16.12 20.14 23.46
CA ARG A 262 -17.51 20.60 23.31
C ARG A 262 -17.75 21.40 22.02
N GLU A 263 -16.90 22.38 21.70
CA GLU A 263 -17.01 23.14 20.44
C GLU A 263 -16.95 22.22 19.22
N PHE A 264 -16.07 21.22 19.26
CA PHE A 264 -15.94 20.25 18.18
C PHE A 264 -17.22 19.39 18.04
N ALA A 265 -17.80 18.94 19.15
CA ALA A 265 -19.04 18.16 19.15
C ALA A 265 -20.24 18.96 18.61
N GLU A 266 -20.32 20.25 18.94
CA GLU A 266 -21.33 21.16 18.38
C GLU A 266 -21.17 21.33 16.86
N ALA A 267 -19.93 21.49 16.38
CA ALA A 267 -19.64 21.60 14.95
C ALA A 267 -20.01 20.33 14.16
N ILE A 268 -19.75 19.14 14.72
CA ILE A 268 -20.17 17.85 14.13
C ILE A 268 -21.69 17.77 14.02
N ARG A 269 -22.42 18.13 15.08
CA ARG A 269 -23.89 18.12 15.09
C ARG A 269 -24.48 19.11 14.09
N ALA A 270 -23.90 20.32 14.01
CA ALA A 270 -24.32 21.32 13.03
C ALA A 270 -24.08 20.86 11.58
N ALA A 271 -22.91 20.27 11.31
CA ALA A 271 -22.56 19.74 9.99
C ALA A 271 -23.48 18.59 9.56
N ALA A 272 -23.82 17.68 10.47
CA ALA A 272 -24.78 16.60 10.23
C ALA A 272 -26.19 17.11 9.94
N ALA A 273 -26.58 18.25 10.52
CA ALA A 273 -27.85 18.93 10.23
C ALA A 273 -27.82 19.80 8.95
N GLY A 274 -26.71 19.78 8.19
CA GLY A 274 -26.56 20.55 6.95
C GLY A 274 -26.32 22.05 7.16
N LYS A 275 -26.03 22.49 8.40
CA LYS A 275 -25.69 23.88 8.71
C LYS A 275 -24.17 24.06 8.65
N ALA A 276 -23.69 25.03 7.88
CA ALA A 276 -22.28 25.38 7.89
C ALA A 276 -21.90 26.01 9.25
N PRO A 277 -20.71 25.72 9.80
CA PRO A 277 -20.21 26.44 10.96
C PRO A 277 -20.05 27.94 10.61
N PRO A 278 -20.23 28.85 11.60
CA PRO A 278 -20.06 30.27 11.36
C PRO A 278 -18.60 30.57 10.98
N ASP A 279 -18.41 31.09 9.77
CA ASP A 279 -17.13 31.57 9.26
C ASP A 279 -16.93 33.04 9.69
N PRO A 280 -15.88 33.37 10.45
CA PRO A 280 -15.58 34.75 10.82
C PRO A 280 -15.11 35.62 9.64
N ASP A 281 -14.77 35.05 8.48
CA ASP A 281 -14.21 35.78 7.31
C ASP A 281 -15.15 35.87 6.10
N ALA A 282 -16.43 35.48 6.23
CA ALA A 282 -17.38 35.61 5.13
C ALA A 282 -17.81 37.07 4.91
N THR A 283 -17.19 37.71 3.91
CA THR A 283 -17.62 39.00 3.36
C THR A 283 -19.06 38.89 2.88
N VAL A 284 -19.96 39.67 3.47
CA VAL A 284 -21.39 39.67 3.17
C VAL A 284 -21.63 40.28 1.79
N VAL A 285 -21.91 39.46 0.78
CA VAL A 285 -22.60 39.93 -0.43
C VAL A 285 -24.09 39.85 -0.16
N ALA A 286 -24.66 40.96 0.30
CA ALA A 286 -26.09 41.10 0.49
C ALA A 286 -26.81 40.98 -0.87
N THR A 287 -27.54 39.88 -1.06
CA THR A 287 -28.53 39.79 -2.15
C THR A 287 -29.77 40.54 -1.68
N VAL A 288 -30.04 41.68 -2.31
CA VAL A 288 -31.18 42.54 -2.02
C VAL A 288 -32.45 41.83 -2.47
N VAL A 289 -33.33 41.47 -1.53
CA VAL A 289 -34.74 41.17 -1.83
C VAL A 289 -35.58 42.25 -1.18
N ASN A 290 -36.30 42.99 -2.02
CA ASN A 290 -37.23 44.05 -1.68
C ASN A 290 -38.24 43.62 -0.61
N ALA A 291 -38.30 44.35 0.49
CA ALA A 291 -39.52 44.53 1.27
C ALA A 291 -39.54 45.96 1.81
N ALA A 292 -40.61 46.68 1.47
CA ALA A 292 -40.79 48.09 1.70
C ALA A 292 -41.13 48.44 3.17
N ALA A 293 -40.65 49.62 3.56
CA ALA A 293 -41.25 50.58 4.49
C ALA A 293 -41.55 50.17 5.94
N THR A 294 -40.80 50.74 6.90
CA THR A 294 -41.28 51.84 7.77
C THR A 294 -40.19 52.35 8.73
N GLY A 295 -39.85 53.64 8.60
CA GLY A 295 -39.80 54.61 9.72
C GLY A 295 -38.71 54.56 10.81
N ARG A 296 -37.63 55.33 10.56
CA ARG A 296 -36.95 56.31 11.46
C ARG A 296 -36.54 55.91 12.90
N SER A 297 -35.23 55.99 13.17
CA SER A 297 -34.63 56.99 14.09
C SER A 297 -33.08 56.91 14.08
N ALA A 298 -32.44 58.04 14.38
CA ALA A 298 -31.03 58.39 14.16
C ALA A 298 -30.09 58.01 15.36
N PRO A 299 -28.76 58.09 15.20
CA PRO A 299 -27.75 57.64 16.17
C PRO A 299 -27.26 58.78 17.09
N PRO A 300 -26.54 58.45 18.18
CA PRO A 300 -25.13 58.86 18.32
C PRO A 300 -24.34 57.77 19.11
N GLU A 301 -23.04 57.79 19.43
CA GLU A 301 -21.90 58.68 19.28
C GLU A 301 -20.65 57.86 19.62
N THR A 302 -19.52 58.34 19.12
CA THR A 302 -18.12 58.13 19.52
C THR A 302 -17.82 57.73 20.97
N ALA A 303 -16.86 56.80 21.12
CA ALA A 303 -15.79 56.95 22.11
C ALA A 303 -14.52 56.23 21.62
N ALA A 304 -13.47 57.00 21.37
CA ALA A 304 -12.12 56.54 21.07
C ALA A 304 -11.20 56.89 22.24
N VAL A 305 -10.48 55.93 22.82
CA VAL A 305 -9.29 56.09 23.70
C VAL A 305 -8.65 54.68 23.80
N SER A 306 -7.35 54.38 23.76
CA SER A 306 -6.09 55.08 23.51
C SER A 306 -5.04 54.02 23.14
N SER A 307 -4.10 54.43 22.30
CA SER A 307 -2.79 53.82 22.05
C SER A 307 -1.96 53.70 23.34
N ALA A 308 -1.17 52.62 23.47
CA ALA A 308 0.07 52.62 24.22
C ALA A 308 1.11 51.72 23.51
N ALA A 309 2.14 52.37 22.99
CA ALA A 309 3.33 51.78 22.37
C ALA A 309 4.37 51.35 23.44
N PRO A 310 5.43 50.60 23.07
CA PRO A 310 6.23 49.78 23.97
C PRO A 310 7.50 50.48 24.50
N ALA A 311 8.08 49.94 25.58
CA ALA A 311 9.34 50.41 26.18
C ALA A 311 10.24 49.22 26.65
N PRO A 312 11.57 49.41 26.80
CA PRO A 312 12.57 48.50 26.21
C PRO A 312 13.61 47.86 27.18
N ARG A 313 14.34 46.87 26.62
CA ARG A 313 15.75 46.40 26.82
C ARG A 313 16.50 46.72 28.14
N ARG A 314 17.28 45.72 28.62
CA ARG A 314 18.73 45.88 28.92
C ARG A 314 19.49 44.54 29.04
N LYS A 315 20.80 44.59 28.73
CA LYS A 315 21.78 43.49 28.54
C LYS A 315 22.89 43.50 29.63
N ALA A 316 23.48 42.31 29.85
CA ALA A 316 24.89 41.98 30.21
C ALA A 316 25.40 42.32 31.64
N PRO A 317 26.55 41.79 32.17
CA PRO A 317 27.67 41.04 31.52
C PRO A 317 28.31 39.82 32.31
N LEU A 318 29.34 39.20 31.70
CA LEU A 318 30.29 38.15 32.16
C LEU A 318 31.31 38.66 33.24
N PRO A 319 32.15 37.84 33.96
CA PRO A 319 33.31 37.10 33.36
C PRO A 319 33.95 35.84 34.08
N LEU A 320 34.67 35.04 33.27
CA LEU A 320 35.99 34.36 33.38
C LEU A 320 36.55 33.76 34.71
N VAL A 321 37.06 32.50 34.69
CA VAL A 321 38.44 32.05 35.14
C VAL A 321 38.81 30.71 34.46
N ALA A 322 40.11 30.50 34.19
CA ALA A 322 40.73 29.47 33.35
C ALA A 322 41.51 28.35 34.11
N ALA A 323 41.81 27.27 33.36
CA ALA A 323 43.01 26.41 33.35
C ALA A 323 43.31 25.38 34.47
N VAL A 324 43.41 24.09 34.09
CA VAL A 324 44.55 23.18 34.38
C VAL A 324 44.76 22.22 33.20
N LEU A 325 46.04 22.00 32.91
CA LEU A 325 46.70 21.35 31.77
C LEU A 325 47.04 19.87 32.07
N ALA A 326 47.11 19.04 31.02
CA ALA A 326 47.99 17.88 30.78
C ALA A 326 48.52 17.00 31.93
N GLY A 327 48.29 15.68 31.80
CA GLY A 327 48.93 14.63 32.60
C GLY A 327 49.10 13.29 31.85
N VAL A 328 50.18 13.20 31.07
CA VAL A 328 51.06 12.03 30.87
C VAL A 328 50.60 10.84 29.99
N ILE A 329 51.25 10.79 28.82
CA ILE A 329 51.58 9.60 28.02
C ILE A 329 52.60 8.72 28.79
N GLY A 330 52.36 7.41 28.85
CA GLY A 330 53.39 6.37 28.71
C GLY A 330 54.20 5.93 29.92
N ILE A 331 53.80 4.78 30.50
CA ILE A 331 54.65 3.69 31.04
C ILE A 331 53.78 2.43 30.87
N GLY A 332 54.16 1.28 30.32
CA GLY A 332 55.44 0.76 29.89
C GLY A 332 55.25 -0.76 29.80
N MET A 333 55.78 -1.37 28.74
CA MET A 333 55.88 -2.81 28.56
C MET A 333 56.53 -3.51 29.76
N ALA A 334 55.93 -4.61 30.23
CA ALA A 334 56.64 -5.79 30.73
C ALA A 334 55.63 -6.93 30.99
N GLY A 335 55.59 -7.91 30.08
CA GLY A 335 54.75 -9.10 30.22
C GLY A 335 54.80 -10.03 29.01
N TYR A 336 55.94 -10.02 28.29
CA TYR A 336 56.31 -11.09 27.37
C TYR A 336 56.91 -12.21 28.23
N PHE A 337 56.57 -13.46 27.91
CA PHE A 337 56.84 -14.72 28.64
C PHE A 337 55.83 -15.10 29.73
N LEU A 338 54.74 -15.77 29.32
CA LEU A 338 54.41 -17.15 29.74
C LEU A 338 53.18 -17.66 28.99
N LEU A 339 53.42 -18.55 28.01
CA LEU A 339 52.44 -19.47 27.43
C LEU A 339 52.03 -20.52 28.49
N PRO A 340 50.85 -21.16 28.34
CA PRO A 340 50.84 -22.46 27.69
C PRO A 340 49.81 -22.63 26.57
N ARG A 341 50.24 -23.41 25.58
CA ARG A 341 49.54 -23.90 24.39
C ARG A 341 48.41 -24.89 24.75
N SER A 342 47.31 -24.84 24.01
CA SER A 342 46.37 -25.95 23.79
C SER A 342 46.12 -26.06 22.28
N LYS A 343 46.91 -26.86 21.56
CA LYS A 343 46.58 -28.21 21.05
C LYS A 343 45.36 -28.25 20.12
N SER A 344 45.68 -28.19 18.84
CA SER A 344 44.90 -28.62 17.68
C SER A 344 44.56 -30.11 17.78
N GLY A 345 43.33 -30.48 17.42
CA GLY A 345 42.89 -31.87 17.25
C GLY A 345 42.36 -32.07 15.84
N ASP A 346 42.96 -33.03 15.15
CA ASP A 346 42.67 -33.50 13.79
C ASP A 346 41.26 -34.11 13.67
N VAL A 347 40.63 -33.93 12.51
CA VAL A 347 39.55 -34.82 12.01
C VAL A 347 39.87 -35.21 10.56
N PRO A 348 39.79 -36.51 10.17
CA PRO A 348 40.44 -37.02 8.97
C PRO A 348 39.60 -36.90 7.69
N VAL A 349 40.30 -36.66 6.59
CA VAL A 349 39.85 -36.79 5.20
C VAL A 349 39.95 -38.27 4.77
N PRO A 350 38.96 -38.86 4.08
CA PRO A 350 39.19 -40.05 3.28
C PRO A 350 39.51 -39.69 1.82
N ALA A 351 40.57 -40.33 1.34
CA ALA A 351 41.19 -40.13 0.04
C ALA A 351 40.45 -40.83 -1.11
N ALA A 352 40.80 -40.37 -2.31
CA ALA A 352 40.40 -40.88 -3.61
C ALA A 352 40.72 -42.36 -3.85
N GLY A 353 39.82 -43.01 -4.60
CA GLY A 353 40.09 -44.25 -5.31
C GLY A 353 39.48 -44.19 -6.71
N THR A 354 40.32 -44.33 -7.74
CA THR A 354 39.95 -44.85 -9.07
C THR A 354 40.45 -46.31 -9.10
N PRO A 355 39.78 -47.28 -9.76
CA PRO A 355 39.72 -47.27 -11.23
C PRO A 355 38.46 -47.91 -11.86
N ALA A 356 38.40 -47.77 -13.20
CA ALA A 356 37.90 -48.72 -14.21
C ALA A 356 36.71 -48.25 -15.07
N ALA A 357 36.99 -48.22 -16.37
CA ALA A 357 36.09 -47.97 -17.46
C ALA A 357 35.09 -49.11 -17.66
N ALA A 358 33.83 -48.75 -17.92
CA ALA A 358 32.88 -49.58 -18.64
C ALA A 358 32.01 -48.66 -19.51
N ALA A 359 32.13 -48.85 -20.83
CA ALA A 359 31.21 -48.28 -21.82
C ALA A 359 29.88 -49.02 -21.74
N THR A 360 28.74 -48.31 -21.79
CA THR A 360 27.65 -48.48 -22.78
C THR A 360 26.41 -47.65 -22.44
N ASP A 361 25.78 -47.19 -23.52
CA ASP A 361 24.38 -46.79 -23.71
C ASP A 361 23.88 -45.42 -23.25
N THR A 362 24.10 -44.48 -24.18
CA THR A 362 23.25 -43.36 -24.54
C THR A 362 21.75 -43.74 -24.55
N ARG A 363 21.01 -43.36 -23.51
CA ARG A 363 19.57 -43.09 -23.63
C ARG A 363 19.31 -41.67 -23.15
N ALA A 364 18.90 -40.82 -24.08
CA ALA A 364 18.49 -39.45 -23.82
C ALA A 364 17.47 -39.43 -22.66
N PRO A 365 17.63 -38.57 -21.64
CA PRO A 365 16.59 -38.40 -20.63
C PRO A 365 15.36 -37.80 -21.34
N ALA A 366 14.24 -38.49 -21.19
CA ALA A 366 12.93 -38.01 -21.62
C ALA A 366 12.66 -36.63 -21.00
N PRO A 367 11.93 -35.73 -21.70
CA PRO A 367 11.58 -34.43 -21.14
C PRO A 367 10.80 -34.65 -19.84
N VAL A 368 11.33 -34.12 -18.74
CA VAL A 368 10.60 -34.07 -17.48
C VAL A 368 9.35 -33.25 -17.75
N ALA A 369 8.20 -33.91 -17.73
CA ALA A 369 6.91 -33.26 -17.84
C ALA A 369 6.85 -32.17 -16.77
N ALA A 370 6.67 -30.91 -17.20
CA ALA A 370 6.53 -29.78 -16.30
C ALA A 370 5.41 -30.10 -15.31
N ALA A 371 5.75 -30.13 -14.02
CA ALA A 371 4.75 -30.16 -12.96
C ALA A 371 3.77 -29.01 -13.20
N PRO A 372 2.46 -29.20 -12.94
CA PRO A 372 1.49 -28.12 -13.08
C PRO A 372 1.96 -26.93 -12.24
N MET A 373 2.26 -25.82 -12.91
CA MET A 373 2.74 -24.61 -12.25
C MET A 373 1.66 -24.11 -11.29
N GLU A 374 2.05 -23.89 -10.03
CA GLU A 374 1.16 -23.26 -9.05
C GLU A 374 0.65 -21.91 -9.56
N ALA A 375 -0.61 -21.60 -9.27
CA ALA A 375 -1.24 -20.36 -9.71
C ALA A 375 -0.49 -19.13 -9.16
N GLY A 376 0.14 -18.36 -10.05
CA GLY A 376 0.91 -17.16 -9.69
C GLY A 376 2.44 -17.32 -9.68
N VAL A 377 2.95 -18.42 -10.23
CA VAL A 377 4.37 -18.62 -10.52
C VAL A 377 4.58 -18.60 -12.04
N MET A 378 5.68 -17.99 -12.52
CA MET A 378 6.04 -17.91 -13.95
C MET A 378 7.50 -18.31 -14.16
N ILE A 379 7.81 -19.02 -15.24
CA ILE A 379 9.20 -19.30 -15.61
C ILE A 379 9.75 -18.08 -16.35
N ILE A 380 10.79 -17.46 -15.78
CA ILE A 380 11.42 -16.26 -16.32
C ILE A 380 12.90 -16.56 -16.57
N SER A 381 13.44 -16.04 -17.68
CA SER A 381 14.87 -16.10 -18.00
C SER A 381 15.49 -14.71 -17.94
N ALA A 382 16.67 -14.60 -17.35
CA ALA A 382 17.42 -13.36 -17.25
C ALA A 382 18.94 -13.58 -17.39
N VAL A 383 19.63 -12.49 -17.71
CA VAL A 383 21.09 -12.43 -17.76
C VAL A 383 21.59 -11.55 -16.61
N GLY A 384 22.37 -12.11 -15.70
CA GLY A 384 23.13 -11.35 -14.71
C GLY A 384 24.44 -10.86 -15.31
N LEU A 385 24.87 -9.66 -14.94
CA LEU A 385 26.08 -8.99 -15.43
C LEU A 385 26.94 -8.49 -14.27
N ALA A 386 28.26 -8.59 -14.42
CA ALA A 386 29.22 -7.99 -13.50
C ALA A 386 30.47 -7.52 -14.26
N ASP A 387 31.06 -6.40 -13.82
CA ASP A 387 32.30 -5.87 -14.37
C ASP A 387 33.51 -6.41 -13.61
N PRO A 388 34.27 -7.38 -14.16
CA PRO A 388 35.38 -8.02 -13.44
C PRO A 388 36.55 -7.06 -13.12
N SER A 389 36.53 -5.82 -13.63
CA SER A 389 37.56 -4.82 -13.33
C SER A 389 37.45 -4.20 -11.93
N GLU A 390 36.35 -4.43 -11.20
CA GLU A 390 36.20 -3.88 -9.84
C GLU A 390 37.27 -4.40 -8.87
N GLN A 391 37.84 -3.48 -8.10
CA GLN A 391 38.93 -3.78 -7.15
C GLN A 391 38.56 -4.84 -6.11
N LYS A 392 37.27 -4.91 -5.72
CA LYS A 392 36.78 -5.90 -4.75
C LYS A 392 37.00 -7.35 -5.21
N TYR A 393 37.02 -7.61 -6.52
CA TYR A 393 37.24 -8.96 -7.07
C TYR A 393 38.71 -9.37 -7.10
N GLN A 394 39.64 -8.41 -7.01
CA GLN A 394 41.06 -8.73 -6.88
C GLN A 394 41.37 -9.31 -5.50
N ALA A 395 40.64 -8.87 -4.47
CA ALA A 395 40.76 -9.37 -3.11
C ALA A 395 40.09 -10.75 -2.92
N ASP A 396 38.93 -10.96 -3.55
CA ASP A 396 38.21 -12.23 -3.48
C ASP A 396 37.44 -12.52 -4.79
N LYS A 397 37.89 -13.55 -5.52
CA LYS A 397 37.27 -13.98 -6.77
C LYS A 397 35.90 -14.62 -6.59
N SER A 398 35.57 -15.12 -5.39
CA SER A 398 34.26 -15.73 -5.10
C SER A 398 33.14 -14.69 -5.11
N LEU A 399 33.45 -13.44 -4.77
CA LEU A 399 32.52 -12.31 -4.82
C LEU A 399 32.01 -12.04 -6.24
N LEU A 400 32.83 -12.25 -7.27
CA LEU A 400 32.42 -12.06 -8.66
C LEU A 400 31.28 -13.01 -9.04
N SER A 401 31.42 -14.29 -8.70
CA SER A 401 30.39 -15.29 -8.97
C SER A 401 29.13 -15.10 -8.09
N ALA A 402 29.29 -14.56 -6.89
CA ALA A 402 28.16 -14.24 -6.00
C ALA A 402 27.37 -13.03 -6.51
N ASP A 403 28.06 -11.93 -6.86
CA ASP A 403 27.46 -10.71 -7.39
C ASP A 403 26.76 -10.97 -8.73
N LEU A 404 27.36 -11.80 -9.59
CA LEU A 404 26.78 -12.17 -10.88
C LEU A 404 25.45 -12.92 -10.73
N ARG A 405 25.35 -13.83 -9.76
CA ARG A 405 24.11 -14.55 -9.44
C ARG A 405 23.10 -13.67 -8.70
N ALA A 406 23.56 -12.76 -7.83
CA ALA A 406 22.67 -11.80 -7.18
C ALA A 406 22.05 -10.84 -8.22
N ASP A 407 22.84 -10.43 -9.21
CA ASP A 407 22.35 -9.63 -10.33
C ASP A 407 21.35 -10.40 -11.19
N SER A 408 21.64 -11.67 -11.55
CA SER A 408 20.70 -12.47 -12.35
C SER A 408 19.35 -12.65 -11.64
N ARG A 409 19.34 -12.89 -10.33
CA ARG A 409 18.11 -12.93 -9.51
C ARG A 409 17.37 -11.60 -9.48
N SER A 410 18.11 -10.50 -9.36
CA SER A 410 17.53 -9.16 -9.44
C SER A 410 16.87 -8.92 -10.78
N GLN A 411 17.51 -9.34 -11.88
CA GLN A 411 16.95 -9.21 -13.23
C GLN A 411 15.71 -10.11 -13.44
N LEU A 412 15.65 -11.29 -12.85
CA LEU A 412 14.44 -12.14 -12.87
C LEU A 412 13.23 -11.41 -12.25
N VAL A 413 13.42 -10.80 -11.07
CA VAL A 413 12.37 -10.03 -10.40
C VAL A 413 12.07 -8.72 -11.13
N GLU A 414 13.08 -8.09 -11.73
CA GLU A 414 12.90 -6.90 -12.56
C GLU A 414 11.93 -7.15 -13.72
N LYS A 415 12.11 -8.27 -14.44
CA LYS A 415 11.21 -8.70 -15.52
C LYS A 415 9.81 -9.05 -15.01
N ALA A 416 9.71 -9.63 -13.81
CA ALA A 416 8.40 -9.86 -13.19
C ALA A 416 7.68 -8.55 -12.85
N ILE A 417 8.41 -7.51 -12.47
CA ILE A 417 7.84 -6.19 -12.19
C ILE A 417 7.27 -5.54 -13.48
N THR A 418 7.92 -5.70 -14.63
CA THR A 418 7.45 -5.12 -15.90
C THR A 418 6.17 -5.75 -16.45
N LEU A 419 5.72 -6.88 -15.91
CA LEU A 419 4.37 -7.38 -16.13
C LEU A 419 3.28 -6.45 -15.59
N TYR A 420 3.64 -5.65 -14.58
CA TYR A 420 2.72 -4.81 -13.83
C TYR A 420 3.01 -3.32 -13.94
N LEU A 421 4.19 -2.94 -14.45
CA LEU A 421 4.62 -1.55 -14.63
C LEU A 421 4.96 -1.23 -16.08
N ASP A 422 4.49 -0.09 -16.57
CA ASP A 422 4.94 0.44 -17.85
C ASP A 422 6.41 0.89 -17.77
N ARG A 423 7.07 0.96 -18.93
CA ARG A 423 8.51 1.25 -19.03
C ARG A 423 8.90 2.61 -18.44
N ALA A 424 8.08 3.64 -18.61
CA ALA A 424 8.40 4.98 -18.13
C ALA A 424 8.29 5.05 -16.60
N SER A 425 7.23 4.46 -16.04
CA SER A 425 7.03 4.37 -14.59
C SER A 425 8.08 3.50 -13.92
N PHE A 426 8.44 2.38 -14.55
CA PHE A 426 9.54 1.55 -14.09
C PHE A 426 10.84 2.35 -14.01
N ALA A 427 11.22 3.07 -15.08
CA ALA A 427 12.45 3.85 -15.12
C ALA A 427 12.48 4.98 -14.09
N LYS A 428 11.36 5.70 -13.91
CA LYS A 428 11.22 6.80 -12.93
C LYS A 428 11.41 6.33 -11.48
N ASN A 429 10.98 5.11 -11.17
CA ASN A 429 10.96 4.58 -9.80
C ASN A 429 12.07 3.55 -9.51
N TYR A 430 13.03 3.38 -10.43
CA TYR A 430 14.01 2.30 -10.38
C TYR A 430 14.76 2.20 -9.05
N ASP A 431 15.29 3.31 -8.52
CA ASP A 431 16.06 3.28 -7.27
C ASP A 431 15.24 2.76 -6.08
N ARG A 432 13.95 3.12 -6.02
CA ARG A 432 13.06 2.64 -4.95
C ARG A 432 12.71 1.16 -5.11
N LEU A 433 12.44 0.74 -6.36
CA LEU A 433 12.18 -0.66 -6.69
C LEU A 433 13.41 -1.52 -6.39
N ARG A 434 14.61 -1.00 -6.67
CA ARG A 434 15.87 -1.63 -6.33
C ARG A 434 16.00 -1.84 -4.83
N ASP A 435 15.83 -0.78 -4.04
CA ASP A 435 16.09 -0.82 -2.61
C ASP A 435 15.08 -1.71 -1.86
N ARG A 436 13.85 -1.87 -2.36
CA ARG A 436 12.79 -2.66 -1.71
C ARG A 436 12.58 -4.07 -2.27
N LEU A 437 12.55 -4.24 -3.59
CA LEU A 437 12.23 -5.50 -4.25
C LEU A 437 13.47 -6.21 -4.79
N LEU A 438 14.31 -5.50 -5.55
CA LEU A 438 15.45 -6.16 -6.22
C LEU A 438 16.54 -6.58 -5.21
N SER A 439 16.76 -5.78 -4.17
CA SER A 439 17.66 -6.11 -3.04
C SER A 439 17.26 -7.38 -2.30
N ARG A 440 15.97 -7.75 -2.37
CA ARG A 440 15.37 -8.95 -1.77
C ARG A 440 14.86 -9.92 -2.84
N SER A 441 15.50 -9.94 -4.01
CA SER A 441 15.04 -10.73 -5.16
C SER A 441 14.87 -12.22 -4.87
N GLY A 442 15.66 -12.77 -3.94
CA GLY A 442 15.55 -14.17 -3.49
C GLY A 442 14.18 -14.54 -2.90
N ASP A 443 13.49 -13.61 -2.25
CA ASP A 443 12.19 -13.88 -1.60
C ASP A 443 11.09 -14.23 -2.64
N TYR A 444 11.27 -13.75 -3.87
CA TYR A 444 10.32 -13.91 -4.97
C TYR A 444 10.66 -15.08 -5.89
N ILE A 445 11.78 -15.77 -5.68
CA ILE A 445 12.19 -16.92 -6.48
C ILE A 445 11.74 -18.19 -5.78
N ALA A 446 10.88 -18.97 -6.44
CA ALA A 446 10.42 -20.25 -5.91
C ALA A 446 11.49 -21.34 -6.09
N SER A 447 12.09 -21.43 -7.28
CA SER A 447 13.17 -22.37 -7.58
C SER A 447 13.97 -21.93 -8.81
N ILE A 448 15.25 -22.30 -8.86
CA ILE A 448 16.07 -22.15 -10.07
C ILE A 448 15.84 -23.38 -10.95
N VAL A 449 15.44 -23.15 -12.20
CA VAL A 449 15.21 -24.20 -13.20
C VAL A 449 16.52 -24.56 -13.90
N GLN A 450 17.25 -23.54 -14.34
CA GLN A 450 18.53 -23.69 -15.00
C GLN A 450 19.42 -22.49 -14.68
N GLU A 451 20.70 -22.73 -14.41
CA GLU A 451 21.70 -21.68 -14.24
C GLU A 451 22.94 -22.06 -15.05
N GLY A 452 23.38 -21.17 -15.93
CA GLY A 452 24.59 -21.36 -16.71
C GLY A 452 25.86 -21.11 -15.90
N GLU A 453 27.00 -21.46 -16.48
CA GLU A 453 28.29 -21.08 -15.92
C GLU A 453 28.62 -19.61 -16.24
N PRO A 454 29.33 -18.88 -15.35
CA PRO A 454 29.82 -17.54 -15.63
C PRO A 454 30.73 -17.52 -16.87
N GLN A 455 30.40 -16.68 -17.85
CA GLN A 455 31.18 -16.51 -19.08
C GLN A 455 31.68 -15.08 -19.21
N ARG A 456 32.86 -14.92 -19.80
CA ARG A 456 33.41 -13.61 -20.15
C ARG A 456 32.95 -13.22 -21.55
N SER A 457 32.38 -12.03 -21.67
CA SER A 457 32.01 -11.41 -22.94
C SER A 457 33.19 -10.58 -23.48
N ASN A 458 33.19 -10.36 -24.80
CA ASN A 458 34.22 -9.58 -25.50
C ASN A 458 34.14 -8.07 -25.20
N ASP A 459 33.02 -7.61 -24.63
CA ASP A 459 32.85 -6.27 -24.09
C ASP A 459 33.59 -6.03 -22.77
N GLY A 460 34.17 -7.08 -22.18
CA GLY A 460 34.91 -7.05 -20.92
C GLY A 460 34.10 -7.49 -19.69
N LEU A 461 32.77 -7.63 -19.80
CA LEU A 461 31.89 -8.04 -18.71
C LEU A 461 31.88 -9.55 -18.52
N MET A 462 31.50 -9.97 -17.31
CA MET A 462 31.08 -11.33 -17.01
C MET A 462 29.56 -11.41 -17.06
N TYR A 463 29.02 -12.51 -17.57
CA TYR A 463 27.59 -12.75 -17.60
C TYR A 463 27.24 -14.18 -17.16
N VAL A 464 26.03 -14.35 -16.64
CA VAL A 464 25.42 -15.66 -16.37
C VAL A 464 23.96 -15.64 -16.82
N THR A 465 23.50 -16.72 -17.43
CA THR A 465 22.08 -16.88 -17.77
C THR A 465 21.40 -17.73 -16.71
N THR A 466 20.30 -17.23 -16.17
CA THR A 466 19.50 -17.94 -15.16
C THR A 466 18.05 -18.01 -15.62
N GLN A 467 17.45 -19.20 -15.51
CA GLN A 467 16.03 -19.44 -15.68
C GLN A 467 15.46 -19.93 -14.34
N ALA A 468 14.38 -19.31 -13.89
CA ALA A 468 13.81 -19.58 -12.57
C ALA A 468 12.28 -19.50 -12.58
N ALA A 469 11.66 -20.23 -11.65
CA ALA A 469 10.27 -20.08 -11.30
C ALA A 469 10.11 -18.89 -10.34
N VAL A 470 9.45 -17.82 -10.79
CA VAL A 470 9.29 -16.56 -10.05
C VAL A 470 7.84 -16.41 -9.59
N LYS A 471 7.63 -16.07 -8.31
CA LYS A 471 6.33 -15.84 -7.67
C LYS A 471 5.77 -14.47 -8.07
N VAL A 472 5.30 -14.33 -9.31
CA VAL A 472 4.81 -13.07 -9.88
C VAL A 472 3.65 -12.46 -9.05
N ARG A 473 2.82 -13.28 -8.41
CA ARG A 473 1.77 -12.78 -7.50
C ARG A 473 2.32 -12.12 -6.23
N GLU A 474 3.40 -12.64 -5.64
CA GLU A 474 4.02 -12.02 -4.46
C GLU A 474 4.76 -10.73 -4.85
N VAL A 475 5.31 -10.66 -6.07
CA VAL A 475 5.83 -9.41 -6.65
C VAL A 475 4.71 -8.38 -6.77
N GLN A 476 3.57 -8.74 -7.35
CA GLN A 476 2.38 -7.88 -7.46
C GLN A 476 1.88 -7.42 -6.08
N LYS A 477 1.79 -8.34 -5.11
CA LYS A 477 1.37 -8.02 -3.74
C LYS A 477 2.34 -7.05 -3.06
N SER A 478 3.64 -7.21 -3.28
CA SER A 478 4.67 -6.33 -2.73
C SER A 478 4.68 -4.95 -3.39
N LEU A 479 4.42 -4.89 -4.70
CA LEU A 479 4.14 -3.64 -5.41
C LEU A 479 2.88 -2.96 -4.87
N ASN A 480 1.84 -3.74 -4.55
CA ASN A 480 0.63 -3.23 -3.92
C ASN A 480 0.87 -2.75 -2.48
N GLN A 481 1.91 -3.20 -1.78
CA GLN A 481 2.25 -2.68 -0.44
C GLN A 481 3.04 -1.35 -0.48
N LEU A 482 3.36 -0.81 -1.67
CA LEU A 482 3.92 0.53 -1.84
C LEU A 482 2.89 1.62 -1.47
N SER A 483 3.35 2.81 -1.11
CA SER A 483 2.49 3.88 -0.59
C SER A 483 1.47 4.37 -1.64
N ARG A 484 0.36 4.97 -1.17
CA ARG A 484 -0.80 5.33 -2.01
C ARG A 484 -0.47 6.29 -3.17
N ASP A 485 0.46 7.22 -2.96
CA ASP A 485 0.90 8.16 -4.00
C ASP A 485 1.72 7.44 -5.09
N GLU A 486 2.40 6.35 -4.72
CA GLU A 486 3.19 5.50 -5.62
C GLU A 486 2.28 4.59 -6.49
N ARG A 487 1.08 4.25 -5.99
CA ARG A 487 0.08 3.47 -6.73
C ARG A 487 -0.70 4.29 -7.78
N ILE A 488 -0.84 5.61 -7.58
CA ILE A 488 -1.55 6.49 -8.53
C ILE A 488 -0.72 6.72 -9.81
N ASP A 489 0.60 6.86 -9.67
CA ASP A 489 1.53 6.91 -10.82
C ASP A 489 1.69 5.52 -11.48
N PHE A 490 1.67 4.43 -10.70
CA PHE A 490 1.69 3.03 -11.16
C PHE A 490 0.48 2.67 -12.05
N ILE A 491 -0.73 3.13 -11.69
CA ILE A 491 -1.97 2.77 -12.39
C ILE A 491 -2.25 3.69 -13.59
N ARG A 492 -1.78 4.94 -13.59
CA ARG A 492 -2.14 5.90 -14.65
C ARG A 492 -1.67 5.51 -16.06
N ASN A 493 -0.68 4.61 -16.20
CA ASN A 493 0.00 4.42 -17.48
C ASN A 493 0.13 2.97 -17.97
N ASN A 494 -0.31 1.94 -17.22
CA ASN A 494 -0.15 0.54 -17.65
C ASN A 494 -1.37 -0.07 -18.35
N GLY A 495 -2.25 0.77 -18.90
CA GLY A 495 -3.46 0.33 -19.59
C GLY A 495 -4.57 0.05 -18.59
N ASP A 496 -5.59 0.91 -18.63
CA ASP A 496 -6.82 0.70 -17.90
C ASP A 496 -7.47 -0.63 -18.33
N PRO A 497 -7.81 -1.56 -17.41
CA PRO A 497 -8.53 -2.79 -17.77
C PRO A 497 -9.76 -2.44 -18.59
N LYS A 498 -9.90 -3.11 -19.74
CA LYS A 498 -11.06 -2.93 -20.61
C LYS A 498 -12.22 -3.74 -20.04
N ILE A 499 -13.26 -3.05 -19.60
CA ILE A 499 -14.42 -3.71 -18.97
C ILE A 499 -15.64 -3.56 -19.87
N SER A 500 -16.25 -4.68 -20.21
CA SER A 500 -17.57 -4.73 -20.85
C SER A 500 -18.65 -4.84 -19.79
N VAL A 501 -19.78 -4.19 -20.05
CA VAL A 501 -20.90 -4.10 -19.11
C VAL A 501 -22.19 -4.40 -19.87
N THR A 502 -22.94 -5.37 -19.37
CA THR A 502 -24.29 -5.68 -19.87
C THR A 502 -25.23 -5.87 -18.69
N ILE A 503 -26.31 -5.09 -18.65
CA ILE A 503 -27.34 -5.22 -17.62
C ILE A 503 -28.68 -5.45 -18.31
N SER A 504 -29.34 -6.55 -18.03
CA SER A 504 -30.64 -6.91 -18.59
C SER A 504 -31.72 -6.87 -17.51
N VAL A 505 -32.92 -6.41 -17.85
CA VAL A 505 -34.06 -6.33 -16.93
C VAL A 505 -35.30 -6.96 -17.56
N ARG A 506 -36.11 -7.62 -16.73
CA ARG A 506 -37.37 -8.26 -17.13
C ARG A 506 -38.49 -7.99 -16.13
N GLY A 507 -39.72 -7.86 -16.62
CA GLY A 507 -40.91 -7.90 -15.78
C GLY A 507 -41.20 -9.32 -15.25
N GLU A 508 -41.59 -9.45 -13.99
CA GLU A 508 -41.82 -10.74 -13.32
C GLU A 508 -42.85 -11.64 -14.04
N ASN A 509 -43.89 -11.04 -14.62
CA ASN A 509 -44.98 -11.74 -15.32
C ASN A 509 -44.91 -11.62 -16.85
N SER A 510 -43.73 -11.33 -17.39
CA SER A 510 -43.54 -11.18 -18.84
C SER A 510 -42.80 -12.38 -19.41
N ASP A 511 -43.41 -13.05 -20.38
CA ASP A 511 -42.76 -14.07 -21.22
C ASP A 511 -41.79 -13.46 -22.24
N ALA A 512 -41.68 -12.12 -22.29
CA ALA A 512 -40.74 -11.45 -23.14
C ALA A 512 -39.28 -11.71 -22.69
N PRO A 513 -38.34 -11.81 -23.64
CA PRO A 513 -36.92 -11.91 -23.33
C PRO A 513 -36.45 -10.68 -22.53
N ALA A 514 -35.50 -10.89 -21.61
CA ALA A 514 -34.90 -9.79 -20.85
C ALA A 514 -34.28 -8.77 -21.81
N GLN A 515 -34.56 -7.48 -21.58
CA GLN A 515 -34.07 -6.39 -22.42
C GLN A 515 -32.92 -5.66 -21.74
N ASN A 516 -31.95 -5.18 -22.52
CA ASN A 516 -30.82 -4.44 -21.97
C ASN A 516 -31.27 -3.08 -21.45
N SER A 517 -30.87 -2.75 -20.22
CA SER A 517 -31.15 -1.48 -19.57
C SER A 517 -30.00 -0.51 -19.81
N GLN A 518 -30.17 0.38 -20.78
CA GLN A 518 -29.17 1.40 -21.09
C GLN A 518 -28.88 2.32 -19.90
N VAL A 519 -29.89 2.62 -19.07
CA VAL A 519 -29.76 3.47 -17.88
C VAL A 519 -28.85 2.81 -16.84
N ALA A 520 -29.10 1.54 -16.51
CA ALA A 520 -28.29 0.80 -15.54
C ALA A 520 -26.85 0.58 -16.05
N GLU A 521 -26.70 0.26 -17.34
CA GLU A 521 -25.39 0.15 -17.97
C GLU A 521 -24.62 1.46 -17.93
N ASN A 522 -25.25 2.60 -18.26
CA ASN A 522 -24.56 3.90 -18.28
C ASN A 522 -24.07 4.31 -16.89
N LEU A 523 -24.82 4.01 -15.82
CA LEU A 523 -24.41 4.28 -14.45
C LEU A 523 -23.22 3.41 -14.02
N LEU A 524 -23.27 2.11 -14.31
CA LEU A 524 -22.16 1.20 -14.05
C LEU A 524 -20.92 1.57 -14.88
N LYS A 525 -21.10 1.95 -16.14
CA LYS A 525 -20.05 2.48 -17.01
C LYS A 525 -19.44 3.76 -16.44
N ALA A 526 -20.25 4.69 -15.93
CA ALA A 526 -19.78 5.92 -15.30
C ALA A 526 -18.99 5.63 -14.00
N ARG A 527 -19.45 4.68 -13.19
CA ARG A 527 -18.74 4.24 -11.97
C ARG A 527 -17.40 3.59 -12.30
N ILE A 528 -17.36 2.68 -13.26
CA ILE A 528 -16.12 2.04 -13.70
C ILE A 528 -15.15 3.07 -14.30
N LYS A 529 -15.64 4.01 -15.12
CA LYS A 529 -14.84 5.16 -15.59
C LYS A 529 -14.31 6.01 -14.44
N SER A 530 -15.06 6.18 -13.35
CA SER A 530 -14.60 6.90 -12.17
C SER A 530 -13.42 6.24 -11.45
N PHE A 531 -13.22 4.93 -11.64
CA PHE A 531 -12.02 4.22 -11.18
C PHE A 531 -10.78 4.48 -12.05
N GLY A 532 -10.96 5.23 -13.15
CA GLY A 532 -9.96 5.44 -14.20
C GLY A 532 -10.07 4.42 -15.33
N PHE A 533 -10.97 3.44 -15.27
CA PHE A 533 -10.96 2.32 -16.21
C PHE A 533 -11.64 2.59 -17.56
N ARG A 534 -11.25 1.86 -18.61
CA ARG A 534 -11.82 1.98 -19.96
C ARG A 534 -13.02 1.06 -20.12
N ILE A 535 -14.10 1.62 -20.66
CA ILE A 535 -15.30 0.86 -21.03
C ILE A 535 -15.19 0.42 -22.47
N TRP A 536 -15.47 -0.85 -22.70
CA TRP A 536 -15.48 -1.46 -24.02
C TRP A 536 -16.88 -1.96 -24.35
N SER A 537 -17.28 -1.82 -25.62
CA SER A 537 -18.54 -2.34 -26.14
C SER A 537 -18.26 -3.65 -26.87
N ASP A 538 -18.41 -4.78 -26.17
CA ASP A 538 -18.46 -6.11 -26.79
C ASP A 538 -19.90 -6.65 -26.77
N ASP A 539 -20.24 -7.50 -27.74
CA ASP A 539 -21.40 -8.39 -27.63
C ASP A 539 -21.06 -9.50 -26.63
N PRO A 540 -21.77 -9.61 -25.48
CA PRO A 540 -21.45 -10.59 -24.45
C PRO A 540 -21.54 -12.05 -24.91
N LYS A 541 -22.23 -12.33 -26.03
CA LYS A 541 -22.44 -13.68 -26.58
C LYS A 541 -21.32 -14.15 -27.52
N LEU A 542 -20.39 -13.29 -27.91
CA LEU A 542 -19.28 -13.63 -28.79
C LEU A 542 -17.97 -13.79 -27.98
N PRO A 543 -17.16 -14.84 -28.22
CA PRO A 543 -15.82 -14.90 -27.68
C PRO A 543 -14.99 -13.75 -28.27
N ALA A 544 -14.20 -13.08 -27.42
CA ALA A 544 -13.36 -11.97 -27.85
C ALA A 544 -12.38 -12.46 -28.94
N PRO A 545 -12.22 -11.75 -30.07
CA PRO A 545 -11.09 -12.01 -30.94
C PRO A 545 -9.79 -11.76 -30.14
N ARG A 546 -8.89 -12.76 -30.15
CA ARG A 546 -7.61 -12.72 -29.42
C ARG A 546 -6.92 -11.38 -29.63
N GLY A 547 -6.80 -10.60 -28.56
CA GLY A 547 -5.97 -9.39 -28.50
C GLY A 547 -6.68 -8.04 -28.59
N ASN A 548 -8.02 -7.96 -28.75
CA ASN A 548 -8.68 -6.64 -28.85
C ASN A 548 -10.03 -6.44 -28.13
N GLY A 549 -10.55 -7.44 -27.39
CA GLY A 549 -11.81 -7.33 -26.63
C GLY A 549 -11.65 -6.86 -25.18
N ALA A 550 -12.77 -6.80 -24.46
CA ALA A 550 -12.80 -6.57 -23.02
C ALA A 550 -12.13 -7.71 -22.25
N GLU A 551 -11.39 -7.36 -21.19
CA GLU A 551 -10.71 -8.31 -20.30
C GLU A 551 -11.66 -8.83 -19.22
N PHE A 552 -12.59 -7.98 -18.76
CA PHE A 552 -13.64 -8.38 -17.84
C PHE A 552 -15.02 -8.14 -18.46
N ALA A 553 -15.96 -9.02 -18.16
CA ALA A 553 -17.37 -8.85 -18.49
C ALA A 553 -18.21 -8.84 -17.23
N VAL A 554 -18.80 -7.69 -16.93
CA VAL A 554 -19.80 -7.54 -15.88
C VAL A 554 -21.17 -7.75 -16.50
N VAL A 555 -21.87 -8.79 -16.04
CA VAL A 555 -23.20 -9.17 -16.51
C VAL A 555 -24.18 -9.14 -15.34
N GLY A 556 -25.25 -8.36 -15.47
CA GLY A 556 -26.32 -8.27 -14.50
C GLY A 556 -27.68 -8.62 -15.09
N GLU A 557 -28.51 -9.35 -14.36
CA GLU A 557 -29.92 -9.56 -14.68
C GLU A 557 -30.79 -9.16 -13.48
N ALA A 558 -31.86 -8.39 -13.69
CA ALA A 558 -32.81 -8.01 -12.64
C ALA A 558 -34.26 -8.28 -13.04
N LYS A 559 -35.09 -8.72 -12.09
CA LYS A 559 -36.53 -8.91 -12.27
C LYS A 559 -37.33 -7.91 -11.45
N LEU A 560 -38.24 -7.21 -12.11
CA LEU A 560 -39.11 -6.20 -11.51
C LEU A 560 -40.56 -6.65 -11.49
N LYS A 561 -41.21 -6.47 -10.34
CA LYS A 561 -42.66 -6.59 -10.20
C LYS A 561 -43.29 -5.21 -10.18
N LYS A 562 -44.27 -5.00 -11.06
CA LYS A 562 -45.13 -3.81 -11.06
C LYS A 562 -46.33 -4.06 -10.14
N LEU A 563 -46.42 -3.27 -9.07
CA LEU A 563 -47.54 -3.25 -8.13
C LEU A 563 -48.41 -2.03 -8.42
N SER A 564 -49.70 -2.22 -8.64
CA SER A 564 -50.65 -1.12 -8.81
C SER A 564 -51.72 -1.15 -7.71
N ALA A 565 -52.02 0.01 -7.15
CA ALA A 565 -53.06 0.16 -6.15
C ALA A 565 -53.88 1.42 -6.44
N ARG A 566 -55.20 1.29 -6.47
CA ARG A 566 -56.11 2.43 -6.64
C ARG A 566 -56.48 3.00 -5.28
N LEU A 567 -56.19 4.28 -5.06
CA LEU A 567 -56.52 4.97 -3.82
C LEU A 567 -58.02 5.28 -3.77
N ALA A 568 -58.72 4.68 -2.81
CA ALA A 568 -60.17 4.75 -2.70
C ALA A 568 -60.74 6.19 -2.57
N ALA A 569 -59.96 7.11 -1.97
CA ALA A 569 -60.40 8.48 -1.72
C ALA A 569 -60.19 9.45 -2.90
N SER A 570 -59.19 9.22 -3.76
CA SER A 570 -58.83 10.13 -4.86
C SER A 570 -59.07 9.54 -6.25
N GLY A 571 -59.35 8.24 -6.34
CA GLY A 571 -59.49 7.51 -7.60
C GLY A 571 -58.17 7.30 -8.35
N ILE A 572 -57.05 7.83 -7.86
CA ILE A 572 -55.72 7.78 -8.46
C ILE A 572 -55.12 6.38 -8.32
N THR A 573 -54.63 5.83 -9.42
CA THR A 573 -53.83 4.59 -9.42
C THR A 573 -52.37 4.94 -9.16
N VAL A 574 -51.82 4.42 -8.06
CA VAL A 574 -50.39 4.51 -7.75
C VAL A 574 -49.72 3.23 -8.21
N GLU A 575 -48.69 3.37 -9.03
CA GLU A 575 -47.86 2.28 -9.48
C GLU A 575 -46.52 2.31 -8.75
N LYS A 576 -46.02 1.14 -8.36
CA LYS A 576 -44.73 0.97 -7.73
C LYS A 576 -43.99 -0.21 -8.33
N TYR A 577 -42.68 -0.08 -8.44
CA TYR A 577 -41.80 -1.12 -8.93
C TYR A 577 -40.99 -1.68 -7.78
N VAL A 578 -40.89 -3.01 -7.69
CA VAL A 578 -40.14 -3.72 -6.65
C VAL A 578 -39.22 -4.74 -7.31
N LEU A 579 -37.97 -4.80 -6.86
CA LEU A 579 -37.00 -5.80 -7.30
C LEU A 579 -37.31 -7.14 -6.61
N THR A 580 -37.59 -8.18 -7.38
CA THR A 580 -37.91 -9.51 -6.83
C THR A 580 -36.77 -10.50 -6.95
N SER A 581 -35.85 -10.31 -7.90
CA SER A 581 -34.59 -11.03 -7.95
C SER A 581 -33.55 -10.23 -8.72
N TRP A 582 -32.27 -10.45 -8.42
CA TRP A 582 -31.18 -10.01 -9.27
C TRP A 582 -30.08 -11.07 -9.32
N THR A 583 -29.25 -10.99 -10.34
CA THR A 583 -28.01 -11.75 -10.45
C THR A 583 -26.97 -10.82 -11.02
N VAL A 584 -25.81 -10.73 -10.39
CA VAL A 584 -24.66 -9.97 -10.84
C VAL A 584 -23.49 -10.91 -10.91
N LYS A 585 -22.79 -10.93 -12.04
CA LYS A 585 -21.56 -11.70 -12.18
C LYS A 585 -20.47 -10.91 -12.91
N CYS A 586 -19.23 -11.22 -12.59
CA CYS A 586 -18.07 -10.76 -13.35
C CYS A 586 -17.31 -11.99 -13.86
N VAL A 587 -17.02 -12.01 -15.15
CA VAL A 587 -16.28 -13.06 -15.82
C VAL A 587 -14.97 -12.48 -16.30
N ASP A 588 -13.86 -13.13 -15.97
CA ASP A 588 -12.59 -12.88 -16.63
C ASP A 588 -12.65 -13.53 -18.02
N LYS A 589 -12.56 -12.71 -19.07
CA LYS A 589 -12.67 -13.16 -20.46
C LYS A 589 -11.43 -13.92 -20.95
N LEU A 590 -10.29 -13.78 -20.26
CA LEU A 590 -9.05 -14.47 -20.57
C LEU A 590 -9.07 -15.92 -20.07
N SER A 591 -9.45 -16.13 -18.81
CA SER A 591 -9.56 -17.47 -18.20
C SER A 591 -10.91 -18.15 -18.46
N GLY A 592 -11.97 -17.37 -18.70
CA GLY A 592 -13.36 -17.85 -18.74
C GLY A 592 -13.97 -18.10 -17.35
N GLU A 593 -13.25 -17.76 -16.27
CA GLU A 593 -13.68 -17.99 -14.88
C GLU A 593 -14.69 -16.92 -14.42
N GLU A 594 -15.72 -17.37 -13.70
CA GLU A 594 -16.64 -16.48 -13.00
C GLU A 594 -16.00 -16.02 -11.68
N ILE A 595 -15.26 -14.91 -11.74
CA ILE A 595 -14.52 -14.35 -10.59
C ILE A 595 -15.40 -13.65 -9.55
N TYR A 596 -16.66 -13.38 -9.89
CA TYR A 596 -17.65 -12.85 -8.95
C TYR A 596 -19.05 -13.29 -9.34
N TYR A 597 -19.85 -13.66 -8.33
CA TYR A 597 -21.25 -14.01 -8.47
C TYR A 597 -22.04 -13.59 -7.23
N ASN A 598 -23.11 -12.85 -7.41
CA ASN A 598 -24.03 -12.46 -6.34
C ASN A 598 -25.47 -12.49 -6.84
N ASN A 599 -26.32 -13.22 -6.13
CA ASN A 599 -27.76 -13.30 -6.37
C ASN A 599 -28.60 -12.91 -5.13
N LYS A 600 -27.95 -12.45 -4.05
CA LYS A 600 -28.62 -12.08 -2.80
C LYS A 600 -29.19 -10.67 -2.92
N LEU A 601 -30.50 -10.53 -2.75
CA LEU A 601 -31.17 -9.24 -2.81
C LEU A 601 -30.55 -8.26 -1.79
N PRO A 602 -30.21 -7.03 -2.21
CA PRO A 602 -29.65 -6.02 -1.31
C PRO A 602 -30.60 -5.68 -0.16
N LEU A 603 -30.06 -5.50 1.04
CA LEU A 603 -30.83 -4.97 2.18
C LEU A 603 -31.33 -3.56 1.84
N ALA A 604 -32.56 -3.24 2.27
CA ALA A 604 -33.26 -1.97 1.97
C ALA A 604 -33.51 -1.71 0.47
N THR A 605 -33.91 -2.74 -0.29
CA THR A 605 -34.42 -2.53 -1.64
C THR A 605 -35.85 -1.99 -1.56
N GLY A 606 -35.98 -0.66 -1.53
CA GLY A 606 -37.27 0.03 -1.46
C GLY A 606 -38.14 -0.17 -2.71
N SER A 607 -39.33 0.44 -2.71
CA SER A 607 -40.21 0.50 -3.89
C SER A 607 -40.01 1.81 -4.64
N TRP A 608 -39.92 1.78 -5.97
CA TRP A 608 -39.76 2.99 -6.80
C TRP A 608 -41.06 3.43 -7.44
N ALA A 609 -41.21 4.74 -7.68
CA ALA A 609 -42.43 5.32 -8.27
C ALA A 609 -42.48 5.16 -9.80
N SER A 610 -41.34 4.89 -10.45
CA SER A 610 -41.26 4.60 -11.87
C SER A 610 -40.24 3.50 -12.18
N GLU A 611 -40.40 2.89 -13.35
CA GLU A 611 -39.46 1.87 -13.86
C GLU A 611 -38.06 2.45 -14.04
N GLU A 612 -37.94 3.65 -14.59
CA GLU A 612 -36.65 4.34 -14.80
C GLU A 612 -35.90 4.57 -13.47
N GLN A 613 -36.61 4.99 -12.41
CA GLN A 613 -36.02 5.14 -11.07
C GLN A 613 -35.54 3.80 -10.51
N ALA A 614 -36.30 2.72 -10.73
CA ALA A 614 -35.90 1.39 -10.33
C ALA A 614 -34.63 0.94 -11.06
N LEU A 615 -34.58 1.12 -12.38
CA LEU A 615 -33.44 0.78 -13.22
C LEU A 615 -32.18 1.56 -12.81
N ALA A 616 -32.31 2.86 -12.52
CA ALA A 616 -31.21 3.69 -12.06
C ALA A 616 -30.67 3.22 -10.69
N ALA A 617 -31.57 2.95 -9.74
CA ALA A 617 -31.19 2.46 -8.41
C ALA A 617 -30.54 1.06 -8.45
N ILE A 618 -31.04 0.18 -9.32
CA ILE A 618 -30.45 -1.14 -9.56
C ILE A 618 -29.04 -0.98 -10.15
N GLY A 619 -28.89 -0.15 -11.19
CA GLY A 619 -27.58 0.14 -11.78
C GLY A 619 -26.58 0.68 -10.75
N GLY A 620 -27.02 1.57 -9.86
CA GLY A 620 -26.21 2.06 -8.74
C GLY A 620 -25.80 0.94 -7.77
N LYS A 621 -26.73 0.11 -7.32
CA LYS A 621 -26.44 -1.01 -6.42
C LYS A 621 -25.50 -2.06 -7.03
N ILE A 622 -25.70 -2.39 -8.32
CA ILE A 622 -24.77 -3.28 -9.05
C ILE A 622 -23.38 -2.64 -9.12
N ALA A 623 -23.31 -1.32 -9.31
CA ALA A 623 -22.04 -0.60 -9.35
C ALA A 623 -21.34 -0.50 -7.99
N ASP A 624 -22.07 -0.64 -6.87
CA ASP A 624 -21.49 -0.70 -5.53
C ASP A 624 -20.84 -2.06 -5.20
N GLU A 625 -21.22 -3.14 -5.91
CA GLU A 625 -20.61 -4.46 -5.77
C GLU A 625 -19.16 -4.51 -6.32
N PHE A 626 -18.81 -3.55 -7.19
CA PHE A 626 -17.50 -3.50 -7.85
C PHE A 626 -16.67 -2.31 -7.37
N SER A 627 -15.41 -2.56 -7.04
CA SER A 627 -14.46 -1.54 -6.63
C SER A 627 -13.23 -1.52 -7.54
N ARG A 628 -12.44 -0.45 -7.45
CA ARG A 628 -11.13 -0.38 -8.13
C ARG A 628 -10.24 -1.55 -7.73
N ASP A 629 -10.17 -1.86 -6.44
CA ASP A 629 -9.35 -2.94 -5.91
C ASP A 629 -9.84 -4.31 -6.37
N PHE A 630 -11.16 -4.51 -6.54
CA PHE A 630 -11.71 -5.74 -7.08
C PHE A 630 -11.12 -6.05 -8.47
N PHE A 631 -11.15 -5.10 -9.40
CA PHE A 631 -10.61 -5.31 -10.75
C PHE A 631 -9.09 -5.44 -10.75
N VAL A 632 -8.38 -4.70 -9.89
CA VAL A 632 -6.90 -4.77 -9.80
C VAL A 632 -6.41 -6.08 -9.17
N GLN A 633 -7.12 -6.63 -8.19
CA GLN A 633 -6.78 -7.92 -7.56
C GLN A 633 -6.92 -9.09 -8.53
N HIS A 634 -7.89 -9.00 -9.44
CA HIS A 634 -8.16 -10.01 -10.45
C HIS A 634 -7.50 -9.66 -11.80
N PHE A 635 -6.77 -8.55 -11.88
CA PHE A 635 -5.99 -8.18 -13.06
C PHE A 635 -4.76 -9.06 -13.17
N HIS A 636 -4.74 -9.88 -14.22
CA HIS A 636 -3.63 -10.77 -14.50
C HIS A 636 -2.46 -10.01 -15.14
N ALA A 637 -1.24 -10.36 -14.74
CA ALA A 637 -0.04 -10.05 -15.51
C ALA A 637 -0.21 -10.57 -16.94
N SER A 638 -0.37 -9.68 -17.91
CA SER A 638 -0.52 -10.08 -19.31
C SER A 638 0.86 -10.20 -19.95
N GLU A 639 1.34 -11.43 -20.13
CA GLU A 639 2.38 -11.72 -21.11
C GLU A 639 1.76 -11.79 -22.52
N ARG A 640 2.48 -11.31 -23.53
CA ARG A 640 2.10 -11.49 -24.92
C ARG A 640 3.07 -12.44 -25.62
N LYS A 641 2.54 -13.53 -26.17
CA LYS A 641 3.33 -14.51 -26.94
C LYS A 641 3.47 -14.02 -28.37
N VAL A 642 4.71 -13.81 -28.81
CA VAL A 642 5.03 -13.26 -30.13
C VAL A 642 5.97 -14.20 -30.86
N THR A 643 5.67 -14.49 -32.13
CA THR A 643 6.60 -15.19 -33.01
C THR A 643 7.39 -14.15 -33.80
N LEU A 644 8.64 -13.93 -33.42
CA LEU A 644 9.58 -13.04 -34.11
C LEU A 644 10.33 -13.83 -35.20
N LYS A 645 10.13 -13.46 -36.46
CA LYS A 645 10.86 -14.01 -37.61
C LYS A 645 11.86 -12.99 -38.12
N ILE A 646 13.16 -13.29 -38.07
CA ILE A 646 14.22 -12.43 -38.59
C ILE A 646 14.73 -12.99 -39.92
N ASP A 647 14.55 -12.22 -40.98
CA ASP A 647 14.98 -12.55 -42.34
C ASP A 647 16.29 -11.82 -42.69
N GLY A 648 17.18 -12.50 -43.42
CA GLY A 648 18.38 -11.88 -44.00
C GLY A 648 19.61 -11.83 -43.09
N LEU A 649 19.66 -12.60 -42.00
CA LEU A 649 20.84 -12.70 -41.16
C LEU A 649 22.04 -13.30 -41.94
N PRO A 650 23.27 -12.81 -41.73
CA PRO A 650 24.43 -13.19 -42.54
C PRO A 650 24.96 -14.60 -42.21
N ASP A 651 24.95 -14.99 -40.93
CA ASP A 651 25.45 -16.30 -40.48
C ASP A 651 24.89 -16.71 -39.10
N GLN A 652 25.19 -17.95 -38.71
CA GLN A 652 24.76 -18.57 -37.45
C GLN A 652 25.37 -17.92 -36.20
N SER A 653 26.53 -17.28 -36.32
CA SER A 653 27.19 -16.62 -35.18
C SER A 653 26.42 -15.36 -34.77
N VAL A 654 25.98 -14.58 -35.76
CA VAL A 654 25.12 -13.40 -35.55
C VAL A 654 23.77 -13.81 -34.98
N GLU A 655 23.19 -14.91 -35.47
CA GLU A 655 21.95 -15.45 -34.90
C GLU A 655 22.12 -15.83 -33.42
N ASN A 656 23.21 -16.50 -33.05
CA ASN A 656 23.49 -16.88 -31.66
C ASN A 656 23.73 -15.65 -30.76
N ALA A 657 24.38 -14.61 -31.29
CA ALA A 657 24.56 -13.34 -30.57
C ALA A 657 23.20 -12.68 -30.30
N ILE A 658 22.33 -12.61 -31.30
CA ILE A 658 20.96 -12.08 -31.14
C ILE A 658 20.18 -12.90 -30.10
N ALA A 659 20.26 -14.22 -30.15
CA ALA A 659 19.58 -15.07 -29.17
C ALA A 659 19.99 -14.74 -27.72
N ARG A 660 21.29 -14.47 -27.48
CA ARG A 660 21.78 -14.03 -26.16
C ARG A 660 21.24 -12.66 -25.77
N GLU A 661 21.25 -11.71 -26.71
CA GLU A 661 20.72 -10.36 -26.47
C GLU A 661 19.23 -10.40 -26.11
N LEU A 662 18.43 -11.19 -26.82
CA LEU A 662 16.98 -11.31 -26.58
C LEU A 662 16.68 -11.75 -25.14
N VAL A 663 17.45 -12.69 -24.59
CA VAL A 663 17.27 -13.14 -23.20
C VAL A 663 17.61 -12.03 -22.20
N GLY A 664 18.55 -11.14 -22.52
CA GLY A 664 18.94 -10.02 -21.67
C GLY A 664 17.92 -8.88 -21.63
N LEU A 665 17.11 -8.71 -22.68
CA LEU A 665 16.18 -7.59 -22.79
C LEU A 665 15.12 -7.60 -21.68
N GLN A 666 14.94 -6.45 -21.04
CA GLN A 666 14.03 -6.27 -19.92
C GLN A 666 12.59 -6.72 -20.21
N PRO A 667 11.93 -6.31 -21.31
CA PRO A 667 10.55 -6.74 -21.57
C PRO A 667 10.43 -8.20 -22.03
N VAL A 668 11.52 -8.95 -22.22
CA VAL A 668 11.48 -10.33 -22.71
C VAL A 668 11.53 -11.30 -21.53
N ILE A 669 10.41 -11.92 -21.20
CA ILE A 669 10.26 -12.85 -20.07
C ILE A 669 10.89 -14.21 -20.40
N GLY A 670 10.64 -14.68 -21.62
CA GLY A 670 11.05 -15.99 -22.11
C GLY A 670 11.34 -15.95 -23.61
N VAL A 671 12.30 -16.77 -24.02
CA VAL A 671 12.72 -16.93 -25.42
C VAL A 671 12.88 -18.41 -25.71
N THR A 672 12.17 -18.90 -26.72
CA THR A 672 12.39 -20.23 -27.29
C THR A 672 12.76 -20.09 -28.75
N ARG A 673 13.92 -20.60 -29.16
CA ARG A 673 14.30 -20.66 -30.57
C ARG A 673 13.61 -21.85 -31.23
N ARG A 674 12.97 -21.65 -32.38
CA ARG A 674 12.53 -22.76 -33.24
C ARG A 674 13.62 -23.07 -34.25
N ALA A 675 14.08 -24.31 -34.27
CA ALA A 675 15.00 -24.79 -35.29
C ALA A 675 14.23 -25.05 -36.60
N GLY A 676 14.64 -24.40 -37.70
CA GLY A 676 14.19 -24.78 -39.04
C GLY A 676 13.93 -23.60 -39.99
N GLY A 677 14.83 -23.42 -40.97
CA GLY A 677 14.61 -22.55 -42.14
C GLY A 677 15.78 -21.62 -42.46
N ALA A 678 15.64 -20.84 -43.53
CA ALA A 678 16.58 -19.77 -43.91
C ALA A 678 16.45 -18.49 -43.06
N SER A 679 15.48 -18.45 -42.15
CA SER A 679 15.15 -17.32 -41.28
C SER A 679 15.24 -17.76 -39.82
N ALA A 680 15.73 -16.88 -38.95
CA ALA A 680 15.76 -17.15 -37.52
C ALA A 680 14.37 -16.91 -36.92
N VAL A 681 13.82 -17.88 -36.20
CA VAL A 681 12.47 -17.81 -35.61
C VAL A 681 12.54 -17.96 -34.09
N TYR A 682 12.00 -16.97 -33.38
CA TYR A 682 11.95 -16.93 -31.93
C TYR A 682 10.52 -16.83 -31.44
N GLU A 683 10.14 -17.65 -30.48
CA GLU A 683 8.95 -17.45 -29.66
C GLU A 683 9.35 -16.62 -28.44
N LEU A 684 8.83 -15.40 -28.39
CA LEU A 684 9.06 -14.46 -27.30
C LEU A 684 7.82 -14.40 -26.41
N GLN A 685 8.04 -14.37 -25.10
CA GLN A 685 7.04 -13.93 -24.13
C GLN A 685 7.42 -12.51 -23.73
N LEU A 686 6.61 -11.53 -24.12
CA LEU A 686 6.88 -10.11 -23.85
C LEU A 686 5.98 -9.58 -22.73
N SER A 687 6.57 -8.78 -21.83
CA SER A 687 5.83 -7.98 -20.84
C SER A 687 5.49 -6.61 -21.42
N GLY A 688 4.26 -6.14 -21.21
CA GLY A 688 3.83 -4.77 -21.48
C GLY A 688 2.79 -4.64 -22.59
N GLY A 689 1.74 -3.84 -22.30
CA GLY A 689 0.83 -3.17 -23.22
C GLY A 689 -0.04 -4.00 -24.19
N THR A 690 -1.35 -3.73 -24.23
CA THR A 690 -2.27 -4.22 -25.27
C THR A 690 -2.15 -3.45 -26.61
N GLY A 691 -1.00 -2.81 -26.86
CA GLY A 691 -0.77 -1.97 -28.04
C GLY A 691 -0.56 -2.78 -29.33
N PRO A 692 -0.41 -2.11 -30.48
CA PRO A 692 -0.05 -2.78 -31.73
C PRO A 692 1.22 -3.62 -31.56
N LEU A 693 1.23 -4.83 -32.13
CA LEU A 693 2.35 -5.77 -31.97
C LEU A 693 3.67 -5.18 -32.48
N GLY A 694 3.62 -4.41 -33.57
CA GLY A 694 4.77 -3.71 -34.14
C GLY A 694 5.43 -2.77 -33.15
N ASP A 695 4.65 -1.91 -32.50
CA ASP A 695 5.17 -0.92 -31.54
C ASP A 695 5.81 -1.60 -30.33
N LEU A 696 5.20 -2.69 -29.87
CA LEU A 696 5.74 -3.50 -28.79
C LEU A 696 7.10 -4.05 -29.16
N VAL A 697 7.22 -4.71 -30.31
CA VAL A 697 8.48 -5.35 -30.75
C VAL A 697 9.54 -4.32 -31.11
N ASP A 698 9.18 -3.21 -31.75
CA ASP A 698 10.11 -2.12 -32.04
C ASP A 698 10.68 -1.51 -30.76
N GLY A 699 9.82 -1.17 -29.80
CA GLY A 699 10.23 -0.58 -28.52
C GLY A 699 11.00 -1.55 -27.62
N ALA A 700 10.55 -2.80 -27.56
CA ALA A 700 11.07 -3.82 -26.65
C ALA A 700 12.34 -4.50 -27.17
N VAL A 701 12.44 -4.71 -28.48
CA VAL A 701 13.46 -5.57 -29.11
C VAL A 701 14.32 -4.81 -30.10
N LEU A 702 13.73 -4.14 -31.09
CA LEU A 702 14.53 -3.61 -32.20
C LEU A 702 15.32 -2.37 -31.82
N LYS A 703 14.72 -1.42 -31.09
CA LYS A 703 15.41 -0.20 -30.64
C LYS A 703 16.67 -0.51 -29.82
N PRO A 704 16.63 -1.37 -28.77
CA PRO A 704 17.84 -1.74 -28.03
C PRO A 704 18.91 -2.43 -28.90
N LEU A 705 18.51 -3.34 -29.80
CA LEU A 705 19.44 -4.03 -30.70
C LEU A 705 20.10 -3.07 -31.69
N ASN A 706 19.32 -2.18 -32.30
CA ASN A 706 19.82 -1.17 -33.23
C ASN A 706 20.72 -0.13 -32.53
N ALA A 707 20.39 0.25 -31.29
CA ALA A 707 21.25 1.10 -30.47
C ALA A 707 22.60 0.45 -30.21
N LYS A 708 22.63 -0.85 -29.85
CA LYS A 708 23.88 -1.59 -29.68
C LYS A 708 24.75 -1.61 -30.95
N LEU A 709 24.12 -1.72 -32.12
CA LEU A 709 24.80 -1.67 -33.42
C LEU A 709 25.17 -0.25 -33.86
N GLY A 710 24.64 0.79 -33.21
CA GLY A 710 24.85 2.20 -33.53
C GLY A 710 24.18 2.65 -34.84
N ARG A 711 23.27 1.86 -35.40
CA ARG A 711 22.45 2.17 -36.58
C ARG A 711 21.26 1.22 -36.70
N ALA A 712 20.26 1.61 -37.48
CA ALA A 712 19.08 0.78 -37.75
C ALA A 712 19.43 -0.40 -38.69
N CYS A 713 19.69 -1.58 -38.12
CA CYS A 713 19.98 -2.81 -38.85
C CYS A 713 18.79 -3.76 -38.88
N PHE A 714 17.87 -3.66 -37.93
CA PHE A 714 16.64 -4.43 -37.86
C PHE A 714 15.45 -3.52 -38.09
N ASN A 715 14.67 -3.82 -39.12
CA ASN A 715 13.49 -3.03 -39.50
C ASN A 715 12.23 -3.87 -39.38
N LEU A 716 11.17 -3.29 -38.83
CA LEU A 716 9.85 -3.93 -38.77
C LEU A 716 9.35 -4.25 -40.17
N GLY A 717 8.87 -5.49 -40.34
CA GLY A 717 8.17 -5.96 -41.53
C GLY A 717 6.69 -6.16 -41.27
N ALA A 718 6.08 -7.06 -42.06
CA ALA A 718 4.66 -7.38 -41.92
C ALA A 718 4.34 -8.09 -40.60
N SER A 719 3.15 -7.79 -40.05
CA SER A 719 2.58 -8.44 -38.87
C SER A 719 1.34 -9.23 -39.29
N VAL A 720 1.28 -10.51 -38.97
CA VAL A 720 0.12 -11.39 -39.23
C VAL A 720 -0.20 -12.16 -37.95
N GLY A 721 -1.33 -11.82 -37.31
CA GLY A 721 -1.67 -12.36 -36.00
C GLY A 721 -0.60 -12.02 -34.95
N GLU A 722 -0.10 -13.03 -34.26
CA GLU A 722 0.98 -12.90 -33.26
C GLU A 722 2.39 -13.12 -33.87
N GLN A 723 2.49 -13.24 -35.19
CA GLN A 723 3.77 -13.32 -35.88
C GLN A 723 4.16 -11.96 -36.46
N ILE A 724 5.41 -11.57 -36.22
CA ILE A 724 6.00 -10.37 -36.80
C ILE A 724 7.29 -10.72 -37.55
N SER A 725 7.39 -10.24 -38.78
CA SER A 725 8.60 -10.35 -39.58
C SER A 725 9.49 -9.14 -39.35
N VAL A 726 10.80 -9.35 -39.30
CA VAL A 726 11.83 -8.32 -39.15
C VAL A 726 12.89 -8.56 -40.21
N ALA A 727 13.22 -7.52 -40.96
CA ALA A 727 14.23 -7.59 -42.00
C ALA A 727 15.57 -7.06 -41.48
N PHE A 728 16.63 -7.85 -41.66
CA PHE A 728 18.01 -7.39 -41.47
C PHE A 728 18.48 -6.59 -42.69
N ASP A 729 18.96 -5.37 -42.47
CA ASP A 729 19.51 -4.53 -43.53
C ASP A 729 20.89 -5.05 -43.96
N LYS A 730 21.02 -5.40 -45.25
CA LYS A 730 22.29 -5.86 -45.84
C LYS A 730 23.42 -4.83 -45.71
N ALA A 731 23.10 -3.53 -45.58
CA ALA A 731 24.09 -2.50 -45.32
C ALA A 731 24.76 -2.63 -43.93
N CYS A 732 24.21 -3.45 -43.04
CA CYS A 732 24.78 -3.81 -41.74
C CYS A 732 25.61 -5.10 -41.74
N SER A 733 25.77 -5.77 -42.89
CA SER A 733 26.62 -6.97 -43.01
C SER A 733 28.12 -6.67 -42.97
N ASP A 734 28.52 -5.40 -42.82
CA ASP A 734 29.92 -5.02 -42.63
C ASP A 734 30.47 -5.59 -41.31
N LYS A 735 31.70 -6.11 -41.35
CA LYS A 735 32.33 -6.76 -40.19
C LYS A 735 32.47 -5.82 -38.99
N ALA A 736 32.70 -4.53 -39.20
CA ALA A 736 32.83 -3.56 -38.11
C ALA A 736 31.50 -3.30 -37.40
N VAL A 737 30.38 -3.36 -38.13
CA VAL A 737 29.03 -3.24 -37.55
C VAL A 737 28.69 -4.51 -36.77
N LEU A 738 28.87 -5.69 -37.37
CA LEU A 738 28.57 -6.97 -36.71
C LEU A 738 29.44 -7.22 -35.47
N ALA A 739 30.71 -6.78 -35.48
CA ALA A 739 31.60 -6.89 -34.32
C ALA A 739 31.06 -6.15 -33.08
N ARG A 740 30.20 -5.14 -33.25
CA ARG A 740 29.56 -4.42 -32.12
C ARG A 740 28.61 -5.31 -31.33
N LEU A 741 28.06 -6.38 -31.92
CA LEU A 741 27.23 -7.35 -31.18
C LEU A 741 28.01 -8.01 -30.03
N GLU A 742 29.30 -8.21 -30.20
CA GLU A 742 30.17 -8.83 -29.19
C GLU A 742 30.98 -7.79 -28.40
N ALA A 743 31.39 -6.67 -29.02
CA ALA A 743 32.33 -5.71 -28.43
C ALA A 743 31.69 -4.54 -27.67
N ASN A 744 30.40 -4.28 -27.88
CA ASN A 744 29.64 -3.27 -27.13
C ASN A 744 28.88 -3.91 -25.96
N PRO A 745 28.55 -3.14 -24.91
CA PRO A 745 27.75 -3.64 -23.80
C PRO A 745 26.45 -4.31 -24.27
N PRO A 746 25.84 -5.20 -23.47
CA PRO A 746 24.58 -5.85 -23.82
C PRO A 746 23.47 -4.85 -24.16
N ALA A 747 22.61 -5.19 -25.12
CA ALA A 747 21.49 -4.37 -25.60
C ALA A 747 20.52 -4.01 -24.45
N SER A 748 20.44 -4.87 -23.43
CA SER A 748 19.66 -4.62 -22.22
C SER A 748 20.08 -3.33 -21.50
N LEU A 749 21.36 -2.94 -21.54
CA LEU A 749 21.86 -1.73 -20.87
C LEU A 749 21.53 -0.44 -21.63
N TYR A 750 21.38 -0.49 -22.96
CA TYR A 750 20.98 0.69 -23.76
C TYR A 750 19.55 1.16 -23.45
N ALA A 751 18.69 0.22 -23.04
CA ALA A 751 17.31 0.49 -22.65
C ALA A 751 17.12 0.70 -21.15
N ALA A 752 18.16 0.46 -20.34
CA ALA A 752 18.07 0.41 -18.89
C ALA A 752 18.12 1.81 -18.24
N PRO A 753 17.51 1.98 -17.04
CA PRO A 753 17.65 3.20 -16.26
C PRO A 753 19.12 3.52 -15.93
N SER A 754 19.46 4.80 -15.81
CA SER A 754 20.85 5.23 -15.56
C SER A 754 21.46 4.62 -14.28
N ALA A 755 20.64 4.41 -13.25
CA ALA A 755 21.04 3.71 -12.03
C ALA A 755 21.45 2.26 -12.28
N ARG A 756 20.75 1.54 -13.17
CA ARG A 756 21.11 0.18 -13.61
C ARG A 756 22.42 0.19 -14.38
N GLN A 757 22.57 1.09 -15.36
CA GLN A 757 23.81 1.23 -16.13
C GLN A 757 25.03 1.45 -15.21
N LYS A 758 24.92 2.37 -14.25
CA LYS A 758 25.97 2.68 -13.26
C LYS A 758 26.22 1.54 -12.26
N SER A 759 25.23 0.67 -12.03
CA SER A 759 25.40 -0.49 -11.15
C SER A 759 26.30 -1.55 -11.77
N VAL A 760 26.21 -1.76 -13.09
CA VAL A 760 26.98 -2.78 -13.84
C VAL A 760 28.29 -2.22 -14.37
N LEU A 761 28.24 -1.12 -15.11
CA LEU A 761 29.40 -0.58 -15.82
C LEU A 761 30.19 0.31 -14.88
N LYS A 762 31.43 -0.10 -14.56
CA LYS A 762 32.37 0.71 -13.79
C LYS A 762 33.47 1.28 -14.68
N ASP A 763 33.83 0.60 -15.76
CA ASP A 763 34.75 1.12 -16.77
C ASP A 763 34.17 2.36 -17.50
N PRO A 764 34.82 3.55 -17.42
CA PRO A 764 34.42 4.74 -18.16
C PRO A 764 34.36 4.55 -19.68
N ASN A 765 35.18 3.66 -20.25
CA ASN A 765 35.14 3.37 -21.69
C ASN A 765 33.89 2.58 -22.08
N ALA A 766 33.46 1.63 -21.25
CA ALA A 766 32.21 0.90 -21.45
C ALA A 766 30.98 1.81 -21.34
N ILE A 767 31.00 2.78 -20.41
CA ILE A 767 29.93 3.78 -20.26
C ILE A 767 29.85 4.69 -21.50
N ARG A 768 30.99 5.13 -22.05
CA ARG A 768 31.02 5.95 -23.28
C ARG A 768 30.36 5.24 -24.47
N LYS A 769 30.49 3.91 -24.57
CA LYS A 769 29.88 3.11 -25.65
C LYS A 769 28.35 3.05 -25.59
N LEU A 770 27.72 3.37 -24.45
CA LEU A 770 26.26 3.51 -24.34
C LEU A 770 25.74 4.84 -24.89
N SER A 771 26.62 5.81 -25.16
CA SER A 771 26.27 7.15 -25.65
C SER A 771 26.35 7.28 -27.17
N ILE A 772 26.67 6.18 -27.85
CA ILE A 772 26.76 6.01 -29.31
C ILE A 772 25.41 5.50 -29.79
#